data_AF-A0A8C9S4I5-F1
#
_entry.id   AF-A0A8C9S4I5-F1
#
_cell.length_a   1.000
_cell.length_b   1.000
_cell.length_c   1.000
_cell.angle_alpha   90.00
_cell.angle_beta   90.00
_cell.angle_gamma   90.00
#
_symmetry.space_group_name_H-M   'P 1'
#
loop_
_entity.id
_entity.type
_entity.pdbx_description
1 polymer ?
#
loop_
_entity_poly.entity_id
_entity_poly.type
_entity_poly.pdbx_seq_one_letter_code
_entity_poly.pdbx_strand_id
1 'polypeptide(L)'
;MHLFLVPVHRQFAVRVGGCRRQWSNPCLVWLLGLALWLALATGQKADLSGKHPMVTTNYGKLRGIKKDLNNEILGPVEQYLGVPYATPPIGDRRFQPPEAPGSWQEVRNATQFAPVCPQNIHGVLPEIMLPVWFTDNLDVVAGYIQNQSEDCLYLNIYVPTEDDIRDRRKKPVMLFIHGGSYMEGTGNMFDGSVLAAYGNVIVVTMNYRLGVLGFLSTGDQSAKGNYGLLDQIQALRWLNENIGHFGGDPERITIFGSGAGASCVNLLILSHHSEGLFQRAIAQSGSAISSWSVNYQPLKYTKILARKVGCSFGETGDVVECLRRKNFRELVDQDIQPARYHIAFGPVVDGDVVPDDPEILMQQGEFLNYDILIGVNQGEGLKFVDDGGSESEDGISAAAFDYTISNFVDNLYGYPEGKDILRETIKFMYTDWADRDNGEMRRKTLLALFTDHQWVAPAVATAKLHAEFQSPVYFYTFYHHCQTETRPEWADAAHGDEIPYVFGIPMVGATDLFPCNFSKNDIMLSAVVMTYWTNFAKTGDPNLPVPQDTKFIHTKPNRFEEVIWTKFNSKDKQYLHIGLKPRVRDNYRANKVAFWLELVPHLHSLHEIYVSSTTTRLPPGTPRVGGKGLGPRTTRHPIPTFPSDPEIEGSERPRFPPFPGDSRDYSTELSVTVAVGASLLFLNILAFAALYYKRDKRHEMRRRLSPQRGPANDLAHSQEEEIMSLQMKHSEHDAHHDMEPLRPHEILRPACPPDYTLALRRAPDDVPLMTPNTITMIPSTVAAMQPLHAFNTYPAPVGHNNTLPHPHSTTRV
;
A
#
# COMPACT_ATOMS: atom_id res chain seq x y z
N MET A 1 13.81 -22.26 54.29
CA MET A 1 15.17 -22.27 54.89
C MET A 1 15.74 -20.87 54.75
N HIS A 2 15.58 -19.94 55.70
CA HIS A 2 16.29 -19.73 56.98
C HIS A 2 17.79 -19.34 56.88
N LEU A 3 18.10 -18.20 57.54
CA LEU A 3 19.37 -17.71 58.13
C LEU A 3 20.37 -16.96 57.26
N PHE A 4 21.11 -15.94 57.75
CA PHE A 4 20.97 -14.91 58.80
C PHE A 4 22.18 -13.94 58.62
N LEU A 5 21.92 -12.66 58.81
CA LEU A 5 22.77 -11.50 59.18
C LEU A 5 24.19 -11.66 59.81
N VAL A 6 25.03 -10.64 59.51
CA VAL A 6 25.92 -9.82 60.42
C VAL A 6 27.46 -10.11 60.51
N PRO A 7 28.31 -9.06 60.78
CA PRO A 7 29.60 -8.80 60.10
C PRO A 7 30.86 -8.81 61.00
N VAL A 8 32.04 -8.57 60.41
CA VAL A 8 33.33 -8.41 61.12
C VAL A 8 34.14 -7.21 60.65
N HIS A 9 34.42 -6.30 61.60
CA HIS A 9 35.42 -5.23 61.57
C HIS A 9 36.86 -5.76 61.49
N ARG A 10 37.75 -5.08 60.75
CA ARG A 10 39.18 -5.02 61.11
C ARG A 10 39.81 -3.66 60.80
N GLN A 11 40.48 -3.15 61.82
CA GLN A 11 41.26 -1.90 61.87
C GLN A 11 42.55 -2.02 61.05
N PHE A 12 42.99 -0.90 60.47
CA PHE A 12 44.42 -0.59 60.34
C PHE A 12 44.66 0.85 60.77
N ALA A 13 45.50 0.99 61.79
CA ALA A 13 45.99 2.25 62.32
C ALA A 13 47.28 2.64 61.62
N VAL A 14 47.42 3.91 61.22
CA VAL A 14 48.72 4.55 60.99
C VAL A 14 48.72 5.87 61.75
N ARG A 15 49.63 5.98 62.72
CA ARG A 15 50.00 7.20 63.46
C ARG A 15 51.06 7.96 62.66
N VAL A 16 50.79 9.23 62.37
CA VAL A 16 51.80 10.29 62.22
C VAL A 16 51.13 11.52 62.85
N GLY A 17 51.58 12.02 64.00
CA GLY A 17 52.80 12.82 64.12
C GLY A 17 52.41 14.29 63.94
N GLY A 18 52.10 14.96 65.05
CA GLY A 18 51.35 16.21 65.06
C GLY A 18 52.10 17.46 64.60
N CYS A 19 51.30 18.47 64.24
CA CYS A 19 51.64 19.86 64.48
C CYS A 19 50.34 20.65 64.71
N ARG A 20 50.11 21.05 65.97
CA ARG A 20 49.03 21.99 66.34
C ARG A 20 49.34 23.36 65.74
N ARG A 21 48.49 23.85 64.84
CA ARG A 21 48.23 25.30 64.72
C ARG A 21 46.73 25.52 64.66
N GLN A 22 46.26 26.16 65.72
CA GLN A 22 44.89 26.43 66.07
C GLN A 22 44.47 27.74 65.40
N TRP A 23 43.64 27.66 64.36
CA TRP A 23 42.86 28.78 63.83
C TRP A 23 41.44 28.28 63.57
N SER A 24 40.74 27.94 64.65
CA SER A 24 39.29 27.72 64.63
C SER A 24 38.61 29.08 64.56
N ASN A 25 38.46 29.63 63.36
CA ASN A 25 37.66 30.82 63.13
C ASN A 25 36.21 30.34 62.84
N PRO A 26 35.27 30.40 63.81
CA PRO A 26 33.94 29.81 63.66
C PRO A 26 33.16 30.44 62.49
N CYS A 27 33.47 31.69 62.11
CA CYS A 27 32.93 32.34 60.92
C CYS A 27 33.36 31.65 59.61
N LEU A 28 34.58 31.12 59.51
CA LEU A 28 35.06 30.49 58.28
C LEU A 28 34.41 29.11 58.06
N VAL A 29 34.18 28.38 59.15
CA VAL A 29 33.47 27.09 59.12
C VAL A 29 31.99 27.30 58.81
N TRP A 30 31.37 28.35 59.35
CA TRP A 30 30.01 28.74 59.00
C TRP A 30 29.89 29.23 57.55
N LEU A 31 30.84 30.01 57.05
CA LEU A 31 30.85 30.48 55.65
C LEU A 31 31.12 29.33 54.67
N LEU A 32 32.00 28.39 54.99
CA LEU A 32 32.21 27.18 54.20
C LEU A 32 31.00 26.25 54.27
N GLY A 33 30.35 26.13 55.43
CA GLY A 33 29.09 25.39 55.58
C GLY A 33 27.95 26.02 54.79
N LEU A 34 27.81 27.35 54.82
CA LEU A 34 26.81 28.09 54.06
C LEU A 34 27.10 28.06 52.56
N ALA A 35 28.37 28.14 52.15
CA ALA A 35 28.80 28.01 50.76
C ALA A 35 28.60 26.58 50.24
N LEU A 36 28.82 25.55 51.07
CA LEU A 36 28.52 24.16 50.73
C LEU A 36 27.01 23.92 50.67
N TRP A 37 26.23 24.55 51.55
CA TRP A 37 24.76 24.48 51.55
C TRP A 37 24.16 25.24 50.36
N LEU A 38 24.72 26.39 49.99
CA LEU A 38 24.38 27.14 48.76
C LEU A 38 24.85 26.39 47.51
N ALA A 39 26.01 25.73 47.53
CA ALA A 39 26.50 24.88 46.44
C ALA A 39 25.67 23.58 46.29
N LEU A 40 25.16 23.02 47.39
CA LEU A 40 24.23 21.88 47.39
C LEU A 40 22.79 22.30 47.08
N ALA A 41 22.40 23.54 47.37
CA ALA A 41 21.11 24.11 46.97
C ALA A 41 21.09 24.61 45.51
N THR A 42 22.26 24.89 44.94
CA THR A 42 22.44 25.27 43.52
C THR A 42 22.90 24.11 42.63
N GLY A 43 23.47 23.05 43.22
CA GLY A 43 23.81 21.81 42.54
C GLY A 43 22.65 20.82 42.54
N GLN A 44 22.05 20.61 41.36
CA GLN A 44 20.96 19.67 41.03
C GLN A 44 19.50 20.16 41.19
N LYS A 45 19.20 21.33 40.60
CA LYS A 45 18.17 21.34 39.55
C LYS A 45 18.87 21.36 38.19
N ALA A 46 19.64 20.30 37.92
CA ALA A 46 19.96 19.99 36.54
C ALA A 46 18.62 19.71 35.86
N ASP A 47 18.41 20.35 34.71
CA ASP A 47 17.18 20.39 33.95
C ASP A 47 16.68 18.97 33.55
N LEU A 48 16.01 18.28 34.49
CA LEU A 48 15.24 17.07 34.21
C LEU A 48 13.98 17.39 33.40
N SER A 49 13.58 18.67 33.33
CA SER A 49 12.42 19.14 32.58
C SER A 49 12.65 19.06 31.07
N GLY A 50 13.89 19.23 30.60
CA GLY A 50 14.25 19.14 29.18
C GLY A 50 14.31 17.72 28.59
N LYS A 51 14.43 16.67 29.42
CA LYS A 51 14.49 15.26 28.96
C LYS A 51 13.15 14.53 28.98
N HIS A 52 12.26 14.91 29.90
CA HIS A 52 10.97 14.27 30.12
C HIS A 52 9.83 15.26 29.93
N PRO A 53 9.42 15.53 28.68
CA PRO A 53 8.36 16.48 28.39
C PRO A 53 7.04 16.00 28.98
N MET A 54 6.21 16.95 29.39
CA MET A 54 4.93 16.69 30.08
C MET A 54 3.80 17.33 29.29
N VAL A 55 2.75 16.56 29.00
CA VAL A 55 1.54 17.04 28.31
C VAL A 55 0.31 16.68 29.14
N THR A 56 -0.66 17.59 29.21
CA THR A 56 -1.95 17.33 29.88
C THR A 56 -3.00 17.07 28.81
N THR A 57 -3.53 15.86 28.77
CA THR A 57 -4.65 15.49 27.88
C THR A 57 -5.98 15.68 28.61
N ASN A 58 -7.10 15.44 27.92
CA ASN A 58 -8.43 15.46 28.55
C ASN A 58 -8.59 14.35 29.60
N TYR A 59 -7.76 13.31 29.54
CA TYR A 59 -7.82 12.14 30.42
C TYR A 59 -6.82 12.21 31.58
N GLY A 60 -5.75 12.99 31.46
CA GLY A 60 -4.77 13.18 32.53
C GLY A 60 -3.39 13.60 32.03
N LYS A 61 -2.40 13.62 32.92
CA LYS A 61 -1.03 14.04 32.57
C LYS A 61 -0.22 12.86 32.04
N LEU A 62 0.56 13.11 30.99
CA LEU A 62 1.50 12.18 30.37
C LEU A 62 2.92 12.72 30.48
N ARG A 63 3.88 11.83 30.74
CA ARG A 63 5.32 12.10 30.67
C ARG A 63 5.93 11.33 29.52
N GLY A 64 6.46 12.04 28.53
CA GLY A 64 7.19 11.49 27.39
C GLY A 64 8.70 11.44 27.62
N ILE A 65 9.44 11.23 26.52
CA ILE A 65 10.89 11.26 26.47
C ILE A 65 11.38 12.00 25.23
N LYS A 66 12.37 12.88 25.39
CA LYS A 66 13.05 13.52 24.26
C LYS A 66 14.13 12.59 23.70
N LYS A 67 14.11 12.34 22.39
CA LYS A 67 15.04 11.47 21.67
C LYS A 67 15.79 12.25 20.60
N ASP A 68 17.11 12.21 20.66
CA ASP A 68 17.99 12.70 19.60
C ASP A 68 18.07 11.66 18.47
N LEU A 69 18.18 12.14 17.23
CA LEU A 69 18.27 11.27 16.05
C LEU A 69 19.73 11.05 15.65
N ASN A 70 20.01 9.88 15.08
CA ASN A 70 21.33 9.54 14.54
C ASN A 70 21.58 10.25 13.19
N ASN A 71 21.39 11.56 13.15
CA ASN A 71 21.60 12.41 11.99
C ASN A 71 21.84 13.86 12.47
N GLU A 72 22.99 14.44 12.13
CA GLU A 72 23.40 15.76 12.62
C GLU A 72 22.51 16.92 12.11
N ILE A 73 21.73 16.70 11.05
CA ILE A 73 20.87 17.71 10.44
C ILE A 73 19.46 17.69 11.06
N LEU A 74 19.00 16.54 11.53
CA LEU A 74 17.64 16.40 12.05
C LEU A 74 17.57 16.78 13.52
N GLY A 75 16.63 17.68 13.86
CA GLY A 75 16.34 18.04 15.24
C GLY A 75 15.76 16.88 16.06
N PRO A 76 15.80 16.97 17.40
CA PRO A 76 15.25 15.94 18.27
C PRO A 76 13.73 15.90 18.24
N VAL A 77 13.17 14.78 18.68
CA VAL A 77 11.72 14.57 18.80
C VAL A 77 11.30 14.27 20.24
N GLU A 78 10.08 14.61 20.59
CA GLU A 78 9.43 14.14 21.83
C GLU A 78 8.57 12.92 21.51
N GLN A 79 8.80 11.84 22.25
CA GLN A 79 8.08 10.58 22.10
C GLN A 79 7.15 10.37 23.28
N TYR A 80 5.90 10.04 22.98
CA TYR A 80 4.90 9.57 23.94
C TYR A 80 4.45 8.18 23.50
N LEU A 81 5.06 7.15 24.08
CA LEU A 81 4.86 5.75 23.70
C LEU A 81 3.89 5.06 24.66
N GLY A 82 2.98 4.23 24.14
CA GLY A 82 2.02 3.49 24.96
C GLY A 82 0.94 4.37 25.59
N VAL A 83 0.41 5.34 24.84
CA VAL A 83 -0.69 6.22 25.28
C VAL A 83 -2.03 5.50 25.10
N PRO A 84 -2.82 5.25 26.16
CA PRO A 84 -4.11 4.56 26.03
C PRO A 84 -5.12 5.48 25.36
N TYR A 85 -5.71 5.03 24.25
CA TYR A 85 -6.76 5.76 23.54
C TYR A 85 -8.16 5.15 23.73
N ALA A 86 -8.23 3.98 24.37
CA ALA A 86 -9.46 3.27 24.70
C ALA A 86 -9.29 2.44 25.98
N THR A 87 -10.42 2.04 26.56
CA THR A 87 -10.47 1.11 27.69
C THR A 87 -10.09 -0.32 27.23
N PRO A 88 -9.38 -1.12 28.05
CA PRO A 88 -8.98 -2.47 27.66
C PRO A 88 -10.17 -3.35 27.23
N PRO A 89 -10.14 -3.97 26.04
CA PRO A 89 -11.25 -4.75 25.46
C PRO A 89 -11.30 -6.20 26.00
N ILE A 90 -11.19 -6.34 27.32
CA ILE A 90 -11.12 -7.63 28.03
C ILE A 90 -12.48 -8.02 28.63
N GLY A 91 -12.67 -9.32 28.87
CA GLY A 91 -13.90 -9.85 29.48
C GLY A 91 -15.13 -9.53 28.63
N ASP A 92 -16.13 -8.90 29.22
CA ASP A 92 -17.38 -8.54 28.55
C ASP A 92 -17.19 -7.58 27.36
N ARG A 93 -16.09 -6.81 27.36
CA ARG A 93 -15.71 -5.92 26.24
C ARG A 93 -15.02 -6.65 25.09
N ARG A 94 -14.70 -7.94 25.23
CA ARG A 94 -14.24 -8.74 24.07
C ARG A 94 -15.40 -8.89 23.09
N PHE A 95 -15.09 -8.69 21.81
CA PHE A 95 -16.08 -8.66 20.72
C PHE A 95 -17.14 -7.58 20.89
N GLN A 96 -16.75 -6.43 21.46
CA GLN A 96 -17.56 -5.23 21.55
C GLN A 96 -16.82 -4.01 20.98
N PRO A 97 -17.54 -2.95 20.57
CA PRO A 97 -16.93 -1.66 20.25
C PRO A 97 -16.02 -1.15 21.39
N PRO A 98 -14.93 -0.45 21.08
CA PRO A 98 -14.07 0.15 22.10
C PRO A 98 -14.77 1.31 22.79
N GLU A 99 -14.44 1.50 24.06
CA GLU A 99 -14.91 2.64 24.87
C GLU A 99 -13.76 3.61 25.10
N ALA A 100 -14.06 4.90 25.26
CA ALA A 100 -13.07 5.91 25.66
C ALA A 100 -12.31 5.49 26.93
N PRO A 101 -11.04 5.90 27.11
CA PRO A 101 -10.23 5.49 28.25
C PRO A 101 -10.72 6.21 29.52
N GLY A 102 -10.59 5.55 30.67
CA GLY A 102 -10.84 6.20 31.97
C GLY A 102 -9.78 7.27 32.27
N SER A 103 -10.19 8.39 32.87
CA SER A 103 -9.27 9.45 33.31
C SER A 103 -8.39 9.00 34.47
N TRP A 104 -7.19 9.58 34.58
CA TRP A 104 -6.22 9.32 35.65
C TRP A 104 -5.72 10.63 36.29
N GLN A 105 -5.51 10.60 37.62
CA GLN A 105 -5.06 11.77 38.38
C GLN A 105 -3.54 11.93 38.41
N GLU A 106 -2.82 10.82 38.53
CA GLU A 106 -1.36 10.80 38.61
C GLU A 106 -0.70 10.98 37.25
N VAL A 107 0.59 11.36 37.22
CA VAL A 107 1.32 11.45 35.95
C VAL A 107 1.59 10.05 35.41
N ARG A 108 1.04 9.72 34.24
CA ARG A 108 1.29 8.44 33.57
C ARG A 108 2.55 8.54 32.70
N ASN A 109 3.48 7.61 32.89
CA ASN A 109 4.66 7.52 32.04
C ASN A 109 4.29 6.92 30.67
N ALA A 110 4.66 7.61 29.60
CA ALA A 110 4.51 7.22 28.20
C ALA A 110 5.89 7.22 27.52
N THR A 111 6.84 6.46 28.09
CA THR A 111 8.26 6.45 27.66
C THR A 111 8.70 5.13 27.04
N GLN A 112 7.80 4.14 27.01
CA GLN A 112 8.04 2.80 26.48
C GLN A 112 6.77 2.29 25.80
N PHE A 113 6.93 1.41 24.81
CA PHE A 113 5.78 0.79 24.16
C PHE A 113 4.94 -0.03 25.16
N ALA A 114 3.62 0.02 24.98
CA ALA A 114 2.69 -0.88 25.63
C ALA A 114 2.71 -2.26 24.95
N PRO A 115 2.13 -3.31 25.59
CA PRO A 115 1.99 -4.62 24.95
C PRO A 115 1.23 -4.53 23.62
N VAL A 116 1.62 -5.36 22.66
CA VAL A 116 0.95 -5.46 21.35
C VAL A 116 -0.30 -6.33 21.45
N CYS A 117 -1.18 -6.23 20.45
CA CYS A 117 -2.36 -7.08 20.40
C CYS A 117 -1.99 -8.56 20.14
N PRO A 118 -2.77 -9.52 20.66
CA PRO A 118 -2.45 -10.94 20.52
C PRO A 118 -2.43 -11.40 19.07
N GLN A 119 -1.36 -12.09 18.68
CA GLN A 119 -1.10 -12.53 17.31
C GLN A 119 -0.08 -13.68 17.30
N ASN A 120 -0.08 -14.51 16.25
CA ASN A 120 0.83 -15.64 16.13
C ASN A 120 1.49 -15.66 14.75
N ILE A 121 2.82 -15.46 14.73
CA ILE A 121 3.64 -15.48 13.50
C ILE A 121 4.42 -16.78 13.31
N HIS A 122 4.28 -17.74 14.24
CA HIS A 122 4.94 -19.05 14.16
C HIS A 122 4.10 -20.10 13.43
N GLY A 123 2.87 -19.74 13.02
CA GLY A 123 1.99 -20.56 12.20
C GLY A 123 2.20 -20.36 10.69
N VAL A 124 1.26 -20.87 9.89
CA VAL A 124 1.26 -20.64 8.43
C VAL A 124 0.86 -19.20 8.15
N LEU A 125 1.82 -18.39 7.71
CA LEU A 125 1.60 -17.00 7.32
C LEU A 125 1.19 -16.89 5.85
N PRO A 126 0.30 -15.94 5.49
CA PRO A 126 -0.01 -15.64 4.10
C PRO A 126 1.10 -14.76 3.50
N GLU A 127 2.28 -15.33 3.25
CA GLU A 127 3.47 -14.58 2.76
C GLU A 127 3.18 -13.72 1.53
N ILE A 128 2.30 -14.20 0.63
CA ILE A 128 1.85 -13.47 -0.57
C ILE A 128 1.13 -12.15 -0.30
N MET A 129 0.65 -11.93 0.93
CA MET A 129 -0.04 -10.70 1.37
C MET A 129 0.83 -9.83 2.28
N LEU A 130 1.90 -10.38 2.84
CA LEU A 130 2.74 -9.70 3.82
C LEU A 130 3.86 -8.91 3.13
N PRO A 131 4.31 -7.79 3.72
CA PRO A 131 5.48 -7.09 3.22
C PRO A 131 6.72 -8.01 3.20
N VAL A 132 7.56 -7.87 2.18
CA VAL A 132 8.77 -8.70 2.04
C VAL A 132 9.72 -8.51 3.21
N TRP A 133 9.92 -7.27 3.66
CA TRP A 133 10.74 -6.98 4.85
C TRP A 133 10.22 -7.64 6.13
N PHE A 134 8.91 -7.91 6.23
CA PHE A 134 8.31 -8.55 7.40
C PHE A 134 8.59 -10.05 7.39
N THR A 135 8.39 -10.70 6.24
CA THR A 135 8.57 -12.15 6.08
C THR A 135 10.05 -12.54 6.04
N ASP A 136 10.91 -11.71 5.47
CA ASP A 136 12.35 -11.99 5.41
C ASP A 136 13.06 -11.76 6.77
N ASN A 137 12.45 -11.03 7.72
CA ASN A 137 13.06 -10.68 9.02
C ASN A 137 12.20 -11.10 10.22
N LEU A 138 11.56 -12.27 10.16
CA LEU A 138 10.62 -12.76 11.18
C LEU A 138 11.21 -12.80 12.61
N ASP A 139 12.50 -13.08 12.77
CA ASP A 139 13.15 -13.11 14.09
C ASP A 139 13.15 -11.72 14.77
N VAL A 140 13.41 -10.66 13.99
CA VAL A 140 13.37 -9.28 14.48
C VAL A 140 11.93 -8.87 14.77
N VAL A 141 11.00 -9.20 13.85
CA VAL A 141 9.56 -9.01 14.03
C VAL A 141 9.08 -9.67 15.32
N ALA A 142 9.50 -10.90 15.61
CA ALA A 142 9.18 -11.63 16.84
C ALA A 142 9.60 -10.84 18.10
N GLY A 143 10.74 -10.15 18.06
CA GLY A 143 11.21 -9.27 19.12
C GLY A 143 10.26 -8.10 19.43
N TYR A 144 9.61 -7.52 18.42
CA TYR A 144 8.62 -6.46 18.59
C TYR A 144 7.29 -6.97 19.14
N ILE A 145 6.92 -8.23 18.87
CA ILE A 145 5.62 -8.79 19.25
C ILE A 145 5.68 -9.78 20.42
N GLN A 146 6.83 -9.91 21.09
CA GLN A 146 7.00 -10.85 22.21
C GLN A 146 6.07 -10.55 23.40
N ASN A 147 5.80 -9.26 23.65
CA ASN A 147 4.99 -8.80 24.79
C ASN A 147 3.56 -8.53 24.33
N GLN A 148 2.69 -9.53 24.42
CA GLN A 148 1.30 -9.46 23.97
C GLN A 148 0.30 -9.41 25.11
N SER A 149 -0.78 -8.65 24.93
CA SER A 149 -1.91 -8.56 25.86
C SER A 149 -3.19 -8.20 25.10
N GLU A 150 -4.36 -8.63 25.58
CA GLU A 150 -5.63 -8.09 25.08
C GLU A 150 -5.83 -6.61 25.47
N ASP A 151 -5.19 -6.16 26.55
CA ASP A 151 -5.00 -4.74 26.83
C ASP A 151 -3.90 -4.21 25.90
N CYS A 152 -4.28 -3.85 24.67
CA CYS A 152 -3.36 -3.42 23.61
C CYS A 152 -3.79 -2.14 22.87
N LEU A 153 -4.87 -1.47 23.29
CA LEU A 153 -5.41 -0.28 22.61
C LEU A 153 -4.61 0.99 22.97
N TYR A 154 -3.41 1.06 22.41
CA TYR A 154 -2.44 2.12 22.63
C TYR A 154 -1.96 2.74 21.31
N LEU A 155 -1.62 4.02 21.37
CA LEU A 155 -0.97 4.74 20.29
C LEU A 155 0.36 5.37 20.77
N ASN A 156 1.22 5.69 19.81
CA ASN A 156 2.51 6.32 20.04
C ASN A 156 2.56 7.64 19.25
N ILE A 157 3.01 8.72 19.88
CA ILE A 157 3.04 10.07 19.30
C ILE A 157 4.49 10.55 19.22
N TYR A 158 4.89 11.02 18.04
CA TYR A 158 6.20 11.57 17.74
C TYR A 158 6.05 13.04 17.36
N VAL A 159 6.50 13.94 18.23
CA VAL A 159 6.34 15.39 18.08
C VAL A 159 7.70 16.01 17.75
N PRO A 160 7.83 16.73 16.62
CA PRO A 160 9.06 17.43 16.30
C PRO A 160 9.23 18.66 17.20
N THR A 161 10.44 18.87 17.71
CA THR A 161 10.72 19.99 18.63
C THR A 161 10.99 21.31 17.93
N GLU A 162 11.27 21.28 16.62
CA GLU A 162 11.54 22.49 15.84
C GLU A 162 10.24 23.17 15.39
N ASP A 163 10.17 24.48 15.56
CA ASP A 163 9.10 25.30 15.00
C ASP A 163 9.36 25.55 13.51
N ASP A 164 8.33 25.42 12.68
CA ASP A 164 8.45 25.87 11.28
C ASP A 164 8.39 27.39 11.26
N ILE A 165 9.50 28.04 10.91
CA ILE A 165 9.52 29.50 10.74
C ILE A 165 8.51 29.94 9.67
N ARG A 166 8.16 29.05 8.72
CA ARG A 166 7.23 29.29 7.62
C ARG A 166 5.76 29.01 7.98
N ASP A 167 5.48 28.18 8.98
CA ASP A 167 4.11 27.88 9.45
C ASP A 167 4.06 27.89 10.99
N ARG A 168 3.63 29.03 11.56
CA ARG A 168 3.42 29.18 13.02
C ARG A 168 2.11 28.57 13.52
N ARG A 169 1.37 27.87 12.66
CA ARG A 169 0.13 27.16 13.05
C ARG A 169 0.46 25.86 13.78
N LYS A 170 -0.56 25.28 14.40
CA LYS A 170 -0.51 23.90 14.92
C LYS A 170 -0.07 22.94 13.81
N LYS A 171 0.74 21.95 14.11
CA LYS A 171 1.38 21.08 13.11
C LYS A 171 0.35 20.10 12.50
N PRO A 172 0.45 19.75 11.20
CA PRO A 172 -0.32 18.65 10.63
C PRO A 172 -0.03 17.34 11.36
N VAL A 173 -0.99 16.42 11.35
CA VAL A 173 -0.91 15.14 12.03
C VAL A 173 -1.02 14.01 11.00
N MET A 174 -0.10 13.06 11.03
CA MET A 174 -0.12 11.88 10.17
C MET A 174 -0.29 10.63 11.04
N LEU A 175 -1.44 9.97 10.95
CA LEU A 175 -1.73 8.72 11.66
C LEU A 175 -1.45 7.51 10.76
N PHE A 176 -0.47 6.71 11.14
CA PHE A 176 -0.12 5.47 10.47
C PHE A 176 -0.96 4.29 10.99
N ILE A 177 -1.61 3.59 10.06
CA ILE A 177 -2.34 2.34 10.28
C ILE A 177 -1.51 1.22 9.64
N HIS A 178 -0.95 0.35 10.46
CA HIS A 178 -0.10 -0.73 9.98
C HIS A 178 -0.90 -1.82 9.24
N GLY A 179 -0.21 -2.54 8.35
CA GLY A 179 -0.73 -3.73 7.68
C GLY A 179 -0.38 -5.03 8.40
N GLY A 180 -0.24 -6.10 7.62
CA GLY A 180 -0.04 -7.48 8.09
C GLY A 180 -0.89 -8.40 7.23
N SER A 181 -2.02 -8.84 7.75
CA SER A 181 -3.12 -9.44 6.98
C SER A 181 -4.42 -9.31 7.75
N TYR A 182 -4.53 -8.22 8.54
CA TYR A 182 -5.43 -8.07 9.69
C TYR A 182 -5.14 -8.99 10.88
N MET A 183 -4.26 -9.98 10.73
CA MET A 183 -3.96 -11.01 11.73
C MET A 183 -2.72 -10.70 12.59
N GLU A 184 -1.75 -9.96 12.04
CA GLU A 184 -0.48 -9.61 12.69
C GLU A 184 -0.06 -8.16 12.40
N GLY A 185 0.99 -7.71 13.09
CA GLY A 185 1.57 -6.38 13.01
C GLY A 185 1.45 -5.58 14.31
N THR A 186 2.14 -4.45 14.33
CA THR A 186 2.01 -3.45 15.41
C THR A 186 2.51 -2.10 14.91
N GLY A 187 1.89 -1.01 15.37
CA GLY A 187 2.40 0.34 15.15
C GLY A 187 3.81 0.56 15.73
N ASN A 188 4.23 -0.27 16.69
CA ASN A 188 5.52 -0.15 17.38
C ASN A 188 6.73 -0.45 16.46
N MET A 189 6.53 -1.15 15.34
CA MET A 189 7.58 -1.44 14.35
C MET A 189 8.02 -0.22 13.54
N PHE A 190 7.23 0.85 13.55
CA PHE A 190 7.41 2.02 12.69
C PHE A 190 7.85 3.22 13.53
N ASP A 191 9.16 3.51 13.54
CA ASP A 191 9.69 4.69 14.24
C ASP A 191 9.33 5.96 13.43
N GLY A 192 8.35 6.71 13.92
CA GLY A 192 7.87 7.95 13.29
C GLY A 192 8.81 9.15 13.44
N SER A 193 9.94 9.01 14.13
CA SER A 193 10.76 10.16 14.54
C SER A 193 11.40 10.91 13.37
N VAL A 194 11.95 10.18 12.38
CA VAL A 194 12.60 10.83 11.23
C VAL A 194 11.57 11.56 10.38
N LEU A 195 10.44 10.93 10.09
CA LEU A 195 9.35 11.56 9.34
C LEU A 195 8.81 12.80 10.08
N ALA A 196 8.66 12.73 11.41
CA ALA A 196 8.23 13.85 12.23
C ALA A 196 9.23 15.02 12.16
N ALA A 197 10.52 14.76 12.41
CA ALA A 197 11.58 15.76 12.41
C ALA A 197 11.79 16.38 11.02
N TYR A 198 11.91 15.55 9.98
CA TYR A 198 12.13 16.00 8.60
C TYR A 198 10.92 16.78 8.05
N GLY A 199 9.73 16.20 8.22
CA GLY A 199 8.49 16.74 7.69
C GLY A 199 7.95 17.93 8.48
N ASN A 200 8.42 18.12 9.71
CA ASN A 200 7.81 19.01 10.70
C ASN A 200 6.29 18.77 10.84
N VAL A 201 5.94 17.51 11.05
CA VAL A 201 4.57 17.02 11.27
C VAL A 201 4.55 16.16 12.53
N ILE A 202 3.39 16.06 13.20
CA ILE A 202 3.23 15.05 14.25
C ILE A 202 2.93 13.71 13.59
N VAL A 203 3.73 12.70 13.89
CA VAL A 203 3.47 11.33 13.44
C VAL A 203 2.86 10.54 14.58
N VAL A 204 1.82 9.78 14.29
CA VAL A 204 1.17 8.89 15.25
C VAL A 204 1.16 7.49 14.66
N THR A 205 1.54 6.49 15.44
CA THR A 205 1.34 5.07 15.10
C THR A 205 0.39 4.46 16.10
N MET A 206 -0.46 3.53 15.70
CA MET A 206 -1.41 2.90 16.63
C MET A 206 -1.40 1.38 16.56
N ASN A 207 -1.89 0.75 17.63
CA ASN A 207 -2.27 -0.65 17.65
C ASN A 207 -3.81 -0.75 17.69
N TYR A 208 -4.38 -1.65 16.91
CA TYR A 208 -5.81 -2.00 16.92
C TYR A 208 -5.95 -3.52 17.08
N ARG A 209 -7.11 -4.01 17.54
CA ARG A 209 -7.31 -5.46 17.70
C ARG A 209 -7.17 -6.19 16.35
N LEU A 210 -6.49 -7.34 16.39
CA LEU A 210 -6.15 -8.15 15.23
C LEU A 210 -6.89 -9.48 15.23
N GLY A 211 -6.95 -10.10 14.05
CA GLY A 211 -7.48 -11.42 13.77
C GLY A 211 -8.82 -11.69 14.42
N VAL A 212 -8.92 -12.82 15.13
CA VAL A 212 -10.14 -13.24 15.83
C VAL A 212 -10.67 -12.14 16.75
N LEU A 213 -9.80 -11.50 17.54
CA LEU A 213 -10.21 -10.52 18.54
C LEU A 213 -10.69 -9.21 17.92
N GLY A 214 -10.17 -8.85 16.74
CA GLY A 214 -10.53 -7.64 16.00
C GLY A 214 -11.70 -7.82 15.05
N PHE A 215 -11.93 -9.03 14.53
CA PHE A 215 -12.74 -9.20 13.34
C PHE A 215 -13.66 -10.43 13.34
N LEU A 216 -13.77 -11.17 14.46
CA LEU A 216 -14.75 -12.24 14.57
C LEU A 216 -16.16 -11.70 14.35
N SER A 217 -16.91 -12.33 13.45
CA SER A 217 -18.30 -12.00 13.17
C SER A 217 -19.14 -13.27 13.00
N THR A 218 -20.36 -13.23 13.51
CA THR A 218 -21.38 -14.26 13.30
C THR A 218 -22.29 -13.95 12.12
N GLY A 219 -22.14 -12.80 11.47
CA GLY A 219 -23.05 -12.34 10.41
C GLY A 219 -24.45 -11.97 10.94
N ASP A 220 -24.58 -11.81 12.25
CA ASP A 220 -25.79 -11.39 12.94
C ASP A 220 -25.45 -10.47 14.13
N GLN A 221 -26.42 -10.17 14.98
CA GLN A 221 -26.24 -9.22 16.10
C GLN A 221 -25.40 -9.79 17.26
N SER A 222 -25.10 -11.09 17.31
CA SER A 222 -24.36 -11.70 18.42
C SER A 222 -22.91 -11.25 18.45
N ALA A 223 -22.27 -11.14 17.28
CA ALA A 223 -20.98 -10.51 17.07
C ALA A 223 -20.94 -9.92 15.66
N LYS A 224 -21.06 -8.59 15.55
CA LYS A 224 -21.13 -7.90 14.26
C LYS A 224 -19.82 -7.92 13.48
N GLY A 225 -18.68 -7.93 14.17
CA GLY A 225 -17.34 -7.79 13.58
C GLY A 225 -16.81 -6.36 13.63
N ASN A 226 -15.81 -6.07 12.80
CA ASN A 226 -15.22 -4.73 12.61
C ASN A 226 -14.68 -4.03 13.86
N TYR A 227 -14.41 -4.77 14.95
CA TYR A 227 -13.88 -4.19 16.19
C TYR A 227 -12.52 -3.51 16.00
N GLY A 228 -11.65 -4.08 15.14
CA GLY A 228 -10.38 -3.46 14.76
C GLY A 228 -10.55 -2.15 13.98
N LEU A 229 -11.58 -2.01 13.14
CA LEU A 229 -11.90 -0.73 12.48
C LEU A 229 -12.45 0.29 13.49
N LEU A 230 -13.32 -0.16 14.39
CA LEU A 230 -13.85 0.69 15.47
C LEU A 230 -12.73 1.17 16.42
N ASP A 231 -11.70 0.36 16.65
CA ASP A 231 -10.49 0.76 17.38
C ASP A 231 -9.75 1.90 16.67
N GLN A 232 -9.63 1.84 15.34
CA GLN A 232 -9.03 2.91 14.53
C GLN A 232 -9.87 4.19 14.58
N ILE A 233 -11.20 4.08 14.51
CA ILE A 233 -12.13 5.21 14.67
C ILE A 233 -12.01 5.82 16.07
N GLN A 234 -11.90 5.01 17.12
CA GLN A 234 -11.72 5.49 18.49
C GLN A 234 -10.37 6.19 18.68
N ALA A 235 -9.30 5.71 18.05
CA ALA A 235 -8.01 6.41 18.04
C ALA A 235 -8.11 7.76 17.33
N LEU A 236 -8.83 7.84 16.21
CA LEU A 236 -9.10 9.09 15.50
C LEU A 236 -9.91 10.09 16.34
N ARG A 237 -10.95 9.63 17.04
CA ARG A 237 -11.70 10.45 18.02
C ARG A 237 -10.80 10.98 19.12
N TRP A 238 -9.96 10.11 19.69
CA TRP A 238 -8.99 10.52 20.71
C TRP A 238 -8.03 11.58 20.19
N LEU A 239 -7.52 11.44 18.97
CA LEU A 239 -6.63 12.42 18.34
C LEU A 239 -7.33 13.76 18.12
N ASN A 240 -8.55 13.75 17.59
CA ASN A 240 -9.33 14.96 17.37
C ASN A 240 -9.49 15.77 18.67
N GLU A 241 -9.73 15.08 19.78
CA GLU A 241 -9.92 15.69 21.11
C GLU A 241 -8.62 16.12 21.80
N ASN A 242 -7.49 15.46 21.54
CA ASN A 242 -6.28 15.58 22.38
C ASN A 242 -5.02 16.05 21.65
N ILE A 243 -4.93 15.92 20.32
CA ILE A 243 -3.68 16.20 19.60
C ILE A 243 -3.29 17.68 19.65
N GLY A 244 -4.27 18.56 19.89
CA GLY A 244 -4.05 19.98 20.16
C GLY A 244 -3.13 20.26 21.35
N HIS A 245 -3.13 19.39 22.37
CA HIS A 245 -2.26 19.51 23.55
C HIS A 245 -0.79 19.18 23.25
N PHE A 246 -0.53 18.48 22.14
CA PHE A 246 0.81 18.15 21.64
C PHE A 246 1.27 19.13 20.55
N GLY A 247 0.51 20.21 20.31
CA GLY A 247 0.79 21.18 19.23
C GLY A 247 0.29 20.75 17.85
N GLY A 248 -0.50 19.69 17.76
CA GLY A 248 -1.09 19.20 16.50
C GLY A 248 -2.42 19.87 16.15
N ASP A 249 -2.75 19.85 14.87
CA ASP A 249 -3.95 20.44 14.31
C ASP A 249 -5.01 19.35 14.01
N PRO A 250 -6.13 19.29 14.76
CA PRO A 250 -7.17 18.28 14.53
C PRO A 250 -7.91 18.47 13.19
N GLU A 251 -7.80 19.65 12.56
CA GLU A 251 -8.36 19.94 11.24
C GLU A 251 -7.40 19.56 10.09
N ARG A 252 -6.21 19.02 10.41
CA ARG A 252 -5.21 18.56 9.43
C ARG A 252 -4.64 17.19 9.80
N ILE A 253 -5.53 16.26 10.09
CA ILE A 253 -5.23 14.83 10.25
C ILE A 253 -5.26 14.15 8.88
N THR A 254 -4.16 13.48 8.55
CA THR A 254 -4.00 12.60 7.41
C THR A 254 -3.83 11.17 7.90
N ILE A 255 -4.69 10.26 7.49
CA ILE A 255 -4.48 8.83 7.73
C ILE A 255 -3.64 8.23 6.61
N PHE A 256 -2.71 7.35 6.95
CA PHE A 256 -1.93 6.63 5.95
C PHE A 256 -1.62 5.20 6.37
N GLY A 257 -1.49 4.30 5.41
CA GLY A 257 -1.25 2.89 5.68
C GLY A 257 -0.70 2.17 4.46
N SER A 258 -0.15 0.96 4.69
CA SER A 258 0.36 0.09 3.63
C SER A 258 -0.23 -1.32 3.72
N GLY A 259 -0.46 -1.96 2.57
CA GLY A 259 -1.09 -3.28 2.48
C GLY A 259 -2.48 -3.31 3.11
N ALA A 260 -2.73 -4.23 4.04
CA ALA A 260 -3.98 -4.30 4.81
C ALA A 260 -4.29 -2.98 5.57
N GLY A 261 -3.28 -2.20 5.95
CA GLY A 261 -3.45 -0.87 6.55
C GLY A 261 -3.99 0.16 5.55
N ALA A 262 -3.59 0.07 4.28
CA ALA A 262 -4.17 0.89 3.21
C ALA A 262 -5.61 0.46 2.87
N SER A 263 -5.92 -0.83 2.96
CA SER A 263 -7.30 -1.32 2.89
C SER A 263 -8.15 -0.77 4.04
N CYS A 264 -7.63 -0.73 5.28
CA CYS A 264 -8.28 -0.05 6.40
C CYS A 264 -8.52 1.44 6.11
N VAL A 265 -7.51 2.16 5.60
CA VAL A 265 -7.66 3.58 5.21
C VAL A 265 -8.83 3.77 4.23
N ASN A 266 -8.93 2.95 3.19
CA ASN A 266 -10.05 3.02 2.24
C ASN A 266 -11.40 2.67 2.88
N LEU A 267 -11.46 1.69 3.78
CA LEU A 267 -12.70 1.35 4.49
C LEU A 267 -13.15 2.45 5.46
N LEU A 268 -12.20 3.15 6.11
CA LEU A 268 -12.51 4.29 6.97
C LEU A 268 -13.07 5.48 6.17
N ILE A 269 -12.57 5.71 4.96
CA ILE A 269 -13.12 6.70 4.02
C ILE A 269 -14.60 6.41 3.70
N LEU A 270 -14.96 5.13 3.53
CA LEU A 270 -16.30 4.67 3.18
C LEU A 270 -17.24 4.53 4.40
N SER A 271 -16.74 4.78 5.61
CA SER A 271 -17.51 4.60 6.84
C SER A 271 -18.03 5.93 7.37
N HIS A 272 -19.35 6.01 7.55
CA HIS A 272 -20.01 7.18 8.14
C HIS A 272 -19.52 7.48 9.58
N HIS A 273 -19.00 6.49 10.29
CA HIS A 273 -18.45 6.66 11.65
C HIS A 273 -17.16 7.48 11.70
N SER A 274 -16.49 7.64 10.55
CA SER A 274 -15.21 8.34 10.44
C SER A 274 -15.34 9.79 9.95
N GLU A 275 -16.55 10.21 9.57
CA GLU A 275 -16.81 11.55 9.03
C GLU A 275 -16.31 12.65 9.97
N GLY A 276 -15.57 13.61 9.40
CA GLY A 276 -15.04 14.75 10.14
C GLY A 276 -13.86 14.44 11.08
N LEU A 277 -13.41 13.18 11.18
CA LEU A 277 -12.29 12.81 12.04
C LEU A 277 -10.91 13.00 11.39
N PHE A 278 -10.85 13.01 10.06
CA PHE A 278 -9.66 13.28 9.28
C PHE A 278 -10.03 13.97 7.96
N GLN A 279 -9.04 14.52 7.24
CA GLN A 279 -9.29 15.30 6.03
C GLN A 279 -8.63 14.69 4.79
N ARG A 280 -7.60 13.86 4.97
CA ARG A 280 -6.82 13.30 3.85
C ARG A 280 -6.43 11.86 4.11
N ALA A 281 -6.21 11.13 3.03
CA ALA A 281 -5.84 9.73 3.07
C ALA A 281 -4.66 9.42 2.14
N ILE A 282 -3.76 8.56 2.59
CA ILE A 282 -2.69 7.99 1.78
C ILE A 282 -2.78 6.46 1.83
N ALA A 283 -3.09 5.84 0.70
CA ALA A 283 -3.23 4.39 0.57
C ALA A 283 -2.07 3.81 -0.24
N GLN A 284 -1.16 3.11 0.43
CA GLN A 284 0.02 2.52 -0.21
C GLN A 284 -0.22 1.03 -0.44
N SER A 285 -0.22 0.59 -1.70
CA SER A 285 -0.27 -0.83 -2.04
C SER A 285 -1.46 -1.59 -1.39
N GLY A 286 -2.65 -0.99 -1.35
CA GLY A 286 -3.86 -1.62 -0.86
C GLY A 286 -5.12 -0.79 -1.16
N SER A 287 -6.27 -1.46 -1.21
CA SER A 287 -7.58 -0.88 -1.56
C SER A 287 -8.69 -1.60 -0.80
N ALA A 288 -9.92 -1.05 -0.78
CA ALA A 288 -11.05 -1.76 -0.17
C ALA A 288 -11.67 -2.86 -1.06
N ILE A 289 -11.23 -3.00 -2.33
CA ILE A 289 -11.87 -3.86 -3.34
C ILE A 289 -10.94 -5.00 -3.84
N SER A 290 -9.82 -5.25 -3.16
CA SER A 290 -9.01 -6.45 -3.39
C SER A 290 -9.69 -7.68 -2.75
N SER A 291 -9.48 -8.89 -3.29
CA SER A 291 -10.13 -10.14 -2.82
C SER A 291 -9.92 -10.46 -1.32
N TRP A 292 -8.88 -9.89 -0.72
CA TRP A 292 -8.51 -10.07 0.67
C TRP A 292 -8.89 -8.91 1.59
N SER A 293 -9.54 -7.86 1.07
CA SER A 293 -9.85 -6.66 1.88
C SER A 293 -11.08 -6.84 2.77
N VAL A 294 -12.02 -7.69 2.35
CA VAL A 294 -13.28 -7.97 3.06
C VAL A 294 -13.51 -9.49 3.14
N ASN A 295 -14.00 -9.94 4.28
CA ASN A 295 -14.44 -11.31 4.50
C ASN A 295 -15.95 -11.43 4.27
N TYR A 296 -16.32 -12.06 3.15
CA TYR A 296 -17.72 -12.31 2.78
C TYR A 296 -18.30 -13.60 3.41
N GLN A 297 -17.51 -14.38 4.16
CA GLN A 297 -17.95 -15.63 4.79
C GLN A 297 -17.63 -15.68 6.31
N PRO A 298 -17.95 -14.65 7.11
CA PRO A 298 -17.52 -14.58 8.51
C PRO A 298 -18.06 -15.72 9.39
N LEU A 299 -19.36 -16.05 9.25
CA LEU A 299 -19.99 -17.12 10.04
C LEU A 299 -19.32 -18.49 9.81
N LYS A 300 -18.82 -18.76 8.60
CA LYS A 300 -18.13 -20.01 8.26
C LYS A 300 -16.87 -20.16 9.11
N TYR A 301 -16.01 -19.14 9.13
CA TYR A 301 -14.74 -19.19 9.86
C TYR A 301 -14.95 -19.13 11.38
N THR A 302 -15.92 -18.34 11.85
CA THR A 302 -16.34 -18.35 13.26
C THR A 302 -16.79 -19.73 13.73
N LYS A 303 -17.58 -20.46 12.93
CA LYS A 303 -17.99 -21.85 13.24
C LYS A 303 -16.83 -22.84 13.19
N ILE A 304 -15.83 -22.65 12.33
CA ILE A 304 -14.63 -23.50 12.31
C ILE A 304 -13.83 -23.28 13.60
N LEU A 305 -13.57 -22.02 13.97
CA LEU A 305 -12.91 -21.66 15.22
C LEU A 305 -13.65 -22.22 16.44
N ALA A 306 -14.95 -21.97 16.53
CA ALA A 306 -15.80 -22.42 17.62
C ALA A 306 -15.71 -23.94 17.82
N ARG A 307 -15.69 -24.72 16.73
CA ARG A 307 -15.49 -26.18 16.81
C ARG A 307 -14.11 -26.55 17.35
N LYS A 308 -13.05 -25.89 16.89
CA LYS A 308 -11.67 -26.18 17.33
C LYS A 308 -11.45 -25.91 18.81
N VAL A 309 -12.12 -24.90 19.38
CA VAL A 309 -11.98 -24.54 20.79
C VAL A 309 -13.08 -25.11 21.70
N GLY A 310 -13.97 -25.95 21.17
CA GLY A 310 -15.03 -26.61 21.94
C GLY A 310 -16.23 -25.73 22.30
N CYS A 311 -16.51 -24.68 21.53
CA CYS A 311 -17.66 -23.79 21.65
C CYS A 311 -18.75 -24.08 20.61
N SER A 312 -19.09 -25.36 20.39
CA SER A 312 -20.08 -25.78 19.38
C SER A 312 -21.51 -25.72 19.94
N PHE A 313 -22.17 -24.56 19.82
CA PHE A 313 -23.57 -24.36 20.20
C PHE A 313 -24.46 -24.10 18.97
N GLY A 314 -25.77 -24.29 19.13
CA GLY A 314 -26.75 -24.04 18.06
C GLY A 314 -26.98 -22.55 17.83
N GLU A 315 -27.14 -21.78 18.91
CA GLU A 315 -27.38 -20.34 18.89
C GLU A 315 -26.06 -19.55 18.85
N THR A 316 -25.99 -18.51 18.02
CA THR A 316 -24.77 -17.71 17.83
C THR A 316 -24.38 -16.92 19.08
N GLY A 317 -25.36 -16.48 19.88
CA GLY A 317 -25.12 -15.80 21.15
C GLY A 317 -24.33 -16.67 22.15
N ASP A 318 -24.71 -17.94 22.28
CA ASP A 318 -24.03 -18.90 23.16
C ASP A 318 -22.61 -19.22 22.68
N VAL A 319 -22.42 -19.28 21.34
CA VAL A 319 -21.07 -19.42 20.74
C VAL A 319 -20.19 -18.24 21.15
N VAL A 320 -20.65 -17.00 20.97
CA VAL A 320 -19.88 -15.80 21.30
C VAL A 320 -19.57 -15.73 22.80
N GLU A 321 -20.54 -16.05 23.65
CA GLU A 321 -20.35 -16.08 25.10
C GLU A 321 -19.33 -17.15 25.55
N CYS A 322 -19.34 -18.33 24.92
CA CYS A 322 -18.31 -19.33 25.15
C CYS A 322 -16.92 -18.84 24.71
N LEU A 323 -16.81 -18.26 23.51
CA LEU A 323 -15.56 -17.73 22.96
C LEU A 323 -15.00 -16.58 23.83
N ARG A 324 -15.86 -15.75 24.42
CA ARG A 324 -15.47 -14.69 25.35
C ARG A 324 -14.76 -15.23 26.60
N ARG A 325 -15.15 -16.42 27.07
CA ARG A 325 -14.56 -17.07 28.26
C ARG A 325 -13.23 -17.78 27.99
N LYS A 326 -12.86 -17.96 26.72
CA LYS A 326 -11.59 -18.60 26.34
C LYS A 326 -10.39 -17.71 26.63
N ASN A 327 -9.25 -18.31 26.94
CA ASN A 327 -8.01 -17.55 26.93
C ASN A 327 -7.72 -17.07 25.50
N PHE A 328 -7.21 -15.85 25.31
CA PHE A 328 -6.95 -15.34 23.96
C PHE A 328 -5.98 -16.23 23.18
N ARG A 329 -5.01 -16.88 23.84
CA ARG A 329 -4.06 -17.79 23.17
C ARG A 329 -4.78 -18.99 22.57
N GLU A 330 -5.77 -19.55 23.28
CA GLU A 330 -6.59 -20.65 22.76
C GLU A 330 -7.35 -20.26 21.48
N LEU A 331 -7.61 -18.97 21.27
CA LEU A 331 -8.30 -18.46 20.08
C LEU A 331 -7.34 -18.14 18.94
N VAL A 332 -6.26 -17.40 19.26
CA VAL A 332 -5.31 -16.88 18.28
C VAL A 332 -4.41 -17.96 17.71
N ASP A 333 -4.06 -18.99 18.49
CA ASP A 333 -3.16 -20.07 18.05
C ASP A 333 -3.87 -21.12 17.18
N GLN A 334 -5.16 -20.94 16.87
CA GLN A 334 -5.89 -21.86 16.02
C GLN A 334 -5.55 -21.66 14.55
N ASP A 335 -5.13 -22.74 13.91
CA ASP A 335 -4.93 -22.77 12.47
C ASP A 335 -6.27 -22.74 11.71
N ILE A 336 -6.67 -21.57 11.20
CA ILE A 336 -7.89 -21.34 10.43
C ILE A 336 -7.50 -20.86 9.04
N GLN A 337 -7.43 -21.80 8.09
CA GLN A 337 -7.05 -21.52 6.71
C GLN A 337 -8.26 -21.00 5.90
N PRO A 338 -8.20 -19.78 5.34
CA PRO A 338 -9.19 -19.31 4.39
C PRO A 338 -9.03 -19.97 3.01
N ALA A 339 -9.99 -19.68 2.12
CA ALA A 339 -9.73 -19.88 0.69
C ALA A 339 -8.50 -19.06 0.27
N ARG A 340 -7.70 -19.57 -0.68
CA ARG A 340 -6.49 -18.88 -1.14
C ARG A 340 -6.85 -17.48 -1.66
N TYR A 341 -5.99 -16.49 -1.39
CA TYR A 341 -6.19 -15.06 -1.73
C TYR A 341 -7.37 -14.36 -1.02
N HIS A 342 -7.98 -15.02 -0.03
CA HIS A 342 -9.03 -14.47 0.81
C HIS A 342 -8.60 -14.50 2.27
N ILE A 343 -9.38 -13.85 3.13
CA ILE A 343 -9.12 -13.74 4.58
C ILE A 343 -10.17 -14.49 5.41
N ALA A 344 -9.74 -15.02 6.56
CA ALA A 344 -10.63 -15.71 7.49
C ALA A 344 -11.23 -14.76 8.54
N PHE A 345 -10.42 -13.83 9.05
CA PHE A 345 -10.82 -12.80 10.00
C PHE A 345 -10.25 -11.46 9.55
N GLY A 346 -11.13 -10.56 9.15
CA GLY A 346 -10.84 -9.19 8.73
C GLY A 346 -12.17 -8.44 8.55
N PRO A 347 -12.16 -7.25 7.94
CA PRO A 347 -13.37 -6.44 7.76
C PRO A 347 -14.54 -7.22 7.16
N VAL A 348 -15.76 -6.91 7.58
CA VAL A 348 -17.00 -7.51 7.06
C VAL A 348 -17.99 -6.41 6.68
N VAL A 349 -18.87 -6.68 5.72
CA VAL A 349 -20.04 -5.83 5.45
C VAL A 349 -21.07 -6.09 6.55
N ASP A 350 -21.10 -5.23 7.56
CA ASP A 350 -21.98 -5.37 8.74
C ASP A 350 -23.25 -4.54 8.64
N GLY A 351 -23.39 -3.70 7.60
CA GLY A 351 -24.53 -2.80 7.43
C GLY A 351 -24.47 -1.56 8.33
N ASP A 352 -23.31 -1.29 8.96
CA ASP A 352 -23.12 -0.19 9.90
C ASP A 352 -21.73 0.45 9.70
N VAL A 353 -20.66 -0.18 10.20
CA VAL A 353 -19.30 0.34 10.01
C VAL A 353 -18.89 0.29 8.54
N VAL A 354 -19.20 -0.81 7.86
CA VAL A 354 -19.09 -0.99 6.41
C VAL A 354 -20.52 -1.24 5.90
N PRO A 355 -21.22 -0.18 5.43
CA PRO A 355 -22.66 -0.25 5.16
C PRO A 355 -23.06 -1.21 4.04
N ASP A 356 -22.26 -1.32 2.99
CA ASP A 356 -22.49 -2.19 1.84
C ASP A 356 -21.14 -2.65 1.27
N ASP A 357 -21.15 -3.41 0.18
CA ASP A 357 -19.94 -3.78 -0.55
C ASP A 357 -19.12 -2.52 -0.91
N PRO A 358 -17.80 -2.49 -0.62
CA PRO A 358 -16.98 -1.31 -0.89
C PRO A 358 -17.00 -0.86 -2.35
N GLU A 359 -17.13 -1.77 -3.32
CA GLU A 359 -17.24 -1.40 -4.73
C GLU A 359 -18.55 -0.65 -5.00
N ILE A 360 -19.66 -1.10 -4.40
CA ILE A 360 -20.96 -0.43 -4.49
C ILE A 360 -20.90 0.95 -3.84
N LEU A 361 -20.32 1.06 -2.65
CA LEU A 361 -20.17 2.35 -1.94
C LEU A 361 -19.32 3.34 -2.77
N MET A 362 -18.25 2.87 -3.40
CA MET A 362 -17.44 3.70 -4.28
C MET A 362 -18.19 4.12 -5.55
N GLN A 363 -19.00 3.25 -6.15
CA GLN A 363 -19.81 3.59 -7.33
C GLN A 363 -20.93 4.60 -7.01
N GLN A 364 -21.42 4.60 -5.77
CA GLN A 364 -22.40 5.58 -5.28
C GLN A 364 -21.76 6.91 -4.87
N GLY A 365 -20.45 6.92 -4.67
CA GLY A 365 -19.70 8.10 -4.29
C GLY A 365 -19.74 8.40 -2.79
N GLU A 366 -20.01 7.42 -1.91
CA GLU A 366 -20.12 7.59 -0.45
C GLU A 366 -18.79 7.95 0.26
N PHE A 367 -17.78 8.43 -0.49
CA PHE A 367 -16.47 8.86 -0.02
C PHE A 367 -16.22 10.37 -0.24
N LEU A 368 -17.23 11.14 -0.64
CA LEU A 368 -17.06 12.57 -0.93
C LEU A 368 -16.40 13.24 0.30
N ASN A 369 -15.43 14.14 0.05
CA ASN A 369 -14.75 15.05 1.00
C ASN A 369 -13.28 14.76 1.34
N TYR A 370 -12.63 13.74 0.78
CA TYR A 370 -11.21 13.45 1.10
C TYR A 370 -10.26 13.67 -0.08
N ASP A 371 -9.15 14.36 0.17
CA ASP A 371 -7.99 14.29 -0.72
C ASP A 371 -7.33 12.92 -0.56
N ILE A 372 -7.01 12.25 -1.68
CA ILE A 372 -6.36 10.93 -1.65
C ILE A 372 -5.06 10.88 -2.45
N LEU A 373 -4.03 10.31 -1.83
CA LEU A 373 -2.80 9.88 -2.49
C LEU A 373 -2.79 8.35 -2.48
N ILE A 374 -2.73 7.72 -3.64
CA ILE A 374 -2.76 6.26 -3.77
C ILE A 374 -1.69 5.77 -4.74
N GLY A 375 -1.16 4.57 -4.55
CA GLY A 375 -0.19 4.01 -5.48
C GLY A 375 0.21 2.59 -5.15
N VAL A 376 1.08 2.05 -6.00
CA VAL A 376 1.52 0.65 -6.00
C VAL A 376 3.00 0.54 -6.34
N ASN A 377 3.61 -0.57 -5.94
CA ASN A 377 4.98 -0.92 -6.28
C ASN A 377 5.01 -1.68 -7.61
N GLN A 378 6.16 -1.64 -8.31
CA GLN A 378 6.31 -2.25 -9.63
C GLN A 378 6.02 -3.76 -9.67
N GLY A 379 6.37 -4.47 -8.61
CA GLY A 379 6.38 -5.94 -8.53
C GLY A 379 5.87 -6.48 -7.21
N GLU A 380 4.73 -5.97 -6.74
CA GLU A 380 4.04 -6.38 -5.50
C GLU A 380 4.02 -7.91 -5.31
N GLY A 381 3.70 -8.64 -6.37
CA GLY A 381 3.49 -10.10 -6.36
C GLY A 381 4.76 -10.95 -6.33
N LEU A 382 5.86 -10.49 -5.72
CA LEU A 382 7.12 -11.24 -5.66
C LEU A 382 6.93 -12.65 -5.08
N LYS A 383 6.31 -12.75 -3.89
CA LYS A 383 6.06 -14.03 -3.19
C LYS A 383 5.07 -14.97 -3.92
N PHE A 384 4.45 -14.52 -5.02
CA PHE A 384 3.62 -15.40 -5.86
C PHE A 384 4.44 -16.30 -6.78
N VAL A 385 5.66 -15.87 -7.13
CA VAL A 385 6.57 -16.59 -8.03
C VAL A 385 7.88 -17.00 -7.36
N ASP A 386 8.18 -16.44 -6.18
CA ASP A 386 9.29 -16.83 -5.34
C ASP A 386 8.94 -18.13 -4.60
N ASP A 387 9.74 -19.17 -4.81
CA ASP A 387 9.53 -20.50 -4.23
C ASP A 387 10.46 -20.78 -3.04
N GLY A 388 11.10 -19.76 -2.47
CA GLY A 388 11.88 -19.87 -1.25
C GLY A 388 13.27 -20.50 -1.45
N GLY A 389 13.87 -20.30 -2.64
CA GLY A 389 15.27 -20.63 -2.88
C GLY A 389 15.54 -21.81 -3.81
N SER A 390 14.54 -22.31 -4.54
CA SER A 390 14.78 -23.19 -5.70
C SER A 390 15.05 -22.32 -6.93
N GLU A 391 16.12 -21.53 -6.85
CA GLU A 391 16.56 -20.63 -7.91
C GLU A 391 16.94 -21.41 -9.17
N SER A 392 15.96 -21.62 -10.04
CA SER A 392 16.23 -22.00 -11.42
C SER A 392 16.68 -20.74 -12.17
N GLU A 393 17.96 -20.68 -12.56
CA GLU A 393 18.46 -19.64 -13.49
C GLU A 393 17.62 -19.58 -14.78
N ASP A 394 16.99 -20.70 -15.16
CA ASP A 394 16.15 -20.82 -16.36
C ASP A 394 14.75 -20.19 -16.22
N GLY A 395 14.41 -19.61 -15.06
CA GLY A 395 13.10 -19.00 -14.79
C GLY A 395 11.96 -20.03 -14.67
N ILE A 396 10.74 -19.66 -15.09
CA ILE A 396 9.54 -20.49 -14.96
C ILE A 396 9.32 -21.35 -16.21
N SER A 397 9.07 -22.65 -16.03
CA SER A 397 8.72 -23.55 -17.14
C SER A 397 7.30 -23.27 -17.67
N ALA A 398 7.02 -23.60 -18.94
CA ALA A 398 5.69 -23.41 -19.51
C ALA A 398 4.60 -24.18 -18.73
N ALA A 399 4.91 -25.40 -18.27
CA ALA A 399 3.98 -26.20 -17.48
C ALA A 399 3.68 -25.56 -16.11
N ALA A 400 4.70 -25.01 -15.43
CA ALA A 400 4.51 -24.30 -14.17
C ALA A 400 3.71 -23.00 -14.37
N PHE A 401 3.97 -22.25 -15.45
CA PHE A 401 3.20 -21.07 -15.81
C PHE A 401 1.71 -21.39 -16.01
N ASP A 402 1.40 -22.41 -16.82
CA ASP A 402 0.02 -22.84 -17.06
C ASP A 402 -0.68 -23.31 -15.78
N TYR A 403 0.02 -24.10 -14.97
CA TYR A 403 -0.52 -24.58 -13.69
C TYR A 403 -0.83 -23.42 -12.75
N THR A 404 0.10 -22.48 -12.60
CA THR A 404 -0.07 -21.36 -11.66
C THR A 404 -1.20 -20.43 -12.09
N ILE A 405 -1.35 -20.14 -13.40
CA ILE A 405 -2.51 -19.38 -13.90
C ILE A 405 -3.81 -20.14 -13.67
N SER A 406 -3.83 -21.44 -13.94
CA SER A 406 -5.04 -22.25 -13.73
C SER A 406 -5.48 -22.22 -12.26
N ASN A 407 -4.53 -22.45 -11.35
CA ASN A 407 -4.75 -22.41 -9.92
C ASN A 407 -5.17 -21.02 -9.44
N PHE A 408 -4.59 -19.95 -10.00
CA PHE A 408 -5.00 -18.58 -9.72
C PHE A 408 -6.48 -18.34 -10.07
N VAL A 409 -6.89 -18.71 -11.28
CA VAL A 409 -8.28 -18.55 -11.76
C VAL A 409 -9.25 -19.35 -10.89
N ASP A 410 -8.93 -20.60 -10.58
CA ASP A 410 -9.82 -21.49 -9.81
C ASP A 410 -10.10 -20.95 -8.40
N ASN A 411 -9.11 -20.31 -7.76
CA ASN A 411 -9.26 -19.79 -6.40
C ASN A 411 -10.04 -18.46 -6.33
N LEU A 412 -10.03 -17.66 -7.40
CA LEU A 412 -10.68 -16.34 -7.41
C LEU A 412 -12.03 -16.34 -8.13
N TYR A 413 -12.15 -17.09 -9.21
CA TYR A 413 -13.35 -17.11 -10.07
C TYR A 413 -14.09 -18.45 -10.02
N GLY A 414 -13.58 -19.43 -9.28
CA GLY A 414 -14.15 -20.77 -9.22
C GLY A 414 -13.87 -21.59 -10.49
N TYR A 415 -14.47 -22.79 -10.54
CA TYR A 415 -14.32 -23.70 -11.67
C TYR A 415 -15.44 -23.47 -12.69
N PRO A 416 -15.13 -23.25 -13.97
CA PRO A 416 -16.17 -23.11 -14.98
C PRO A 416 -16.82 -24.46 -15.29
N GLU A 417 -18.15 -24.53 -15.22
CA GLU A 417 -18.95 -25.58 -15.85
C GLU A 417 -19.01 -25.38 -17.39
N GLY A 418 -17.92 -25.65 -18.12
CA GLY A 418 -17.93 -25.57 -19.59
C GLY A 418 -16.60 -25.18 -20.23
N LYS A 419 -16.66 -24.46 -21.36
CA LYS A 419 -15.46 -23.95 -22.04
C LYS A 419 -14.80 -22.89 -21.16
N ASP A 420 -13.55 -23.14 -20.85
CA ASP A 420 -12.76 -22.28 -19.99
C ASP A 420 -12.15 -21.09 -20.76
N ILE A 421 -13.02 -20.18 -21.17
CA ILE A 421 -12.65 -19.00 -21.96
C ILE A 421 -11.79 -18.05 -21.11
N LEU A 422 -12.11 -17.94 -19.81
CA LEU A 422 -11.44 -16.99 -18.91
C LEU A 422 -9.96 -17.35 -18.73
N ARG A 423 -9.66 -18.61 -18.36
CA ARG A 423 -8.28 -19.05 -18.12
C ARG A 423 -7.44 -18.97 -19.38
N GLU A 424 -7.97 -19.40 -20.52
CA GLU A 424 -7.26 -19.35 -21.79
C GLU A 424 -7.01 -17.89 -22.24
N THR A 425 -7.95 -16.99 -21.98
CA THR A 425 -7.76 -15.56 -22.25
C THR A 425 -6.70 -14.95 -21.33
N ILE A 426 -6.70 -15.29 -20.03
CA ILE A 426 -5.67 -14.82 -19.08
C ILE A 426 -4.28 -15.31 -19.50
N LYS A 427 -4.14 -16.61 -19.82
CA LYS A 427 -2.88 -17.17 -20.36
C LYS A 427 -2.43 -16.42 -21.61
N PHE A 428 -3.35 -16.18 -22.54
CA PHE A 428 -3.05 -15.44 -23.76
C PHE A 428 -2.57 -14.02 -23.48
N MET A 429 -3.24 -13.31 -22.57
CA MET A 429 -2.91 -11.92 -22.23
C MET A 429 -1.58 -11.81 -21.50
N TYR A 430 -1.20 -12.79 -20.70
CA TYR A 430 0.07 -12.77 -19.93
C TYR A 430 1.21 -13.54 -20.59
N THR A 431 1.00 -14.11 -21.77
CA THR A 431 2.10 -14.65 -22.58
C THR A 431 2.78 -13.52 -23.34
N ASP A 432 4.11 -13.39 -23.20
CA ASP A 432 4.89 -12.56 -24.11
C ASP A 432 5.05 -13.30 -25.44
N TRP A 433 4.20 -12.98 -26.42
CA TRP A 433 4.22 -13.62 -27.73
C TRP A 433 5.47 -13.30 -28.56
N ALA A 434 6.22 -12.24 -28.21
CA ALA A 434 7.47 -11.91 -28.88
C ALA A 434 8.65 -12.75 -28.38
N ASP A 435 8.53 -13.33 -27.17
CA ASP A 435 9.58 -14.14 -26.53
C ASP A 435 8.98 -15.28 -25.68
N ARG A 436 8.06 -16.04 -26.28
CA ARG A 436 7.18 -17.01 -25.59
C ARG A 436 7.94 -18.09 -24.82
N ASP A 437 9.07 -18.53 -25.35
CA ASP A 437 9.78 -19.69 -24.83
C ASP A 437 10.74 -19.32 -23.67
N ASN A 438 10.96 -18.03 -23.42
CA ASN A 438 11.82 -17.50 -22.35
C ASN A 438 11.20 -17.66 -20.95
N GLY A 439 11.85 -18.46 -20.10
CA GLY A 439 11.39 -18.72 -18.73
C GLY A 439 11.50 -17.53 -17.78
N GLU A 440 12.47 -16.63 -17.96
CA GLU A 440 12.54 -15.38 -17.19
C GLU A 440 11.37 -14.46 -17.53
N MET A 441 10.98 -14.41 -18.80
CA MET A 441 9.83 -13.61 -19.22
C MET A 441 8.52 -14.18 -18.68
N ARG A 442 8.38 -15.52 -18.63
CA ARG A 442 7.27 -16.18 -17.93
C ARG A 442 7.23 -15.85 -16.45
N ARG A 443 8.39 -15.77 -15.78
CA ARG A 443 8.49 -15.31 -14.37
C ARG A 443 7.95 -13.89 -14.21
N LYS A 444 8.45 -12.95 -15.03
CA LYS A 444 8.04 -11.54 -14.98
C LYS A 444 6.56 -11.35 -15.26
N THR A 445 6.02 -12.04 -16.26
CA THR A 445 4.60 -11.94 -16.63
C THR A 445 3.68 -12.58 -15.60
N LEU A 446 4.10 -13.67 -14.95
CA LEU A 446 3.34 -14.29 -13.86
C LEU A 446 3.32 -13.42 -12.58
N LEU A 447 4.46 -12.82 -12.24
CA LEU A 447 4.55 -11.81 -11.18
C LEU A 447 3.64 -10.61 -11.48
N ALA A 448 3.70 -10.12 -12.72
CA ALA A 448 2.85 -9.05 -13.22
C ALA A 448 1.35 -9.40 -13.15
N LEU A 449 0.95 -10.63 -13.47
CA LEU A 449 -0.44 -11.09 -13.39
C LEU A 449 -0.99 -10.91 -11.97
N PHE A 450 -0.26 -11.38 -10.97
CA PHE A 450 -0.69 -11.27 -9.59
C PHE A 450 -0.67 -9.82 -9.09
N THR A 451 0.39 -9.08 -9.45
CA THR A 451 0.52 -7.63 -9.15
C THR A 451 -0.66 -6.84 -9.73
N ASP A 452 -0.99 -7.11 -10.99
CA ASP A 452 -2.05 -6.41 -11.72
C ASP A 452 -3.41 -6.64 -11.12
N HIS A 453 -3.77 -7.90 -10.85
CA HIS A 453 -5.08 -8.25 -10.34
C HIS A 453 -5.29 -7.81 -8.88
N GLN A 454 -4.30 -8.05 -8.02
CA GLN A 454 -4.48 -7.85 -6.59
C GLN A 454 -4.24 -6.41 -6.11
N TRP A 455 -3.40 -5.65 -6.80
CA TRP A 455 -3.02 -4.28 -6.39
C TRP A 455 -3.29 -3.23 -7.46
N VAL A 456 -2.81 -3.40 -8.71
CA VAL A 456 -2.87 -2.33 -9.72
C VAL A 456 -4.30 -2.02 -10.14
N ALA A 457 -5.07 -3.03 -10.58
CA ALA A 457 -6.43 -2.83 -11.06
C ALA A 457 -7.35 -2.26 -9.96
N PRO A 458 -7.35 -2.80 -8.71
CA PRO A 458 -8.06 -2.20 -7.60
C PRO A 458 -7.65 -0.74 -7.31
N ALA A 459 -6.35 -0.44 -7.24
CA ALA A 459 -5.88 0.92 -6.97
C ALA A 459 -6.29 1.91 -8.06
N VAL A 460 -6.22 1.51 -9.34
CA VAL A 460 -6.64 2.36 -10.46
C VAL A 460 -8.16 2.53 -10.48
N ALA A 461 -8.93 1.49 -10.17
CA ALA A 461 -10.39 1.60 -10.04
C ALA A 461 -10.79 2.57 -8.92
N THR A 462 -10.18 2.45 -7.74
CA THR A 462 -10.36 3.40 -6.62
C THR A 462 -9.99 4.83 -7.04
N ALA A 463 -8.81 5.04 -7.62
CA ALA A 463 -8.37 6.36 -8.07
C ALA A 463 -9.30 6.98 -9.13
N LYS A 464 -9.79 6.15 -10.07
CA LYS A 464 -10.73 6.56 -11.12
C LYS A 464 -12.06 7.01 -10.52
N LEU A 465 -12.66 6.22 -9.63
CA LEU A 465 -13.92 6.55 -8.97
C LEU A 465 -13.76 7.84 -8.15
N HIS A 466 -12.72 7.96 -7.32
CA HIS A 466 -12.46 9.20 -6.58
C HIS A 466 -12.37 10.45 -7.49
N ALA A 467 -11.67 10.33 -8.62
CA ALA A 467 -11.53 11.43 -9.56
C ALA A 467 -12.84 11.78 -10.31
N GLU A 468 -13.67 10.78 -10.64
CA GLU A 468 -14.98 10.98 -11.28
C GLU A 468 -15.96 11.75 -10.39
N PHE A 469 -15.88 11.50 -9.09
CA PHE A 469 -16.60 12.25 -8.05
C PHE A 469 -15.87 13.53 -7.60
N GLN A 470 -14.93 14.04 -8.41
CA GLN A 470 -14.24 15.33 -8.23
C GLN A 470 -13.36 15.45 -6.97
N SER A 471 -13.01 14.34 -6.31
CA SER A 471 -12.04 14.36 -5.21
C SER A 471 -10.63 14.57 -5.75
N PRO A 472 -9.75 15.35 -5.09
CA PRO A 472 -8.35 15.46 -5.51
C PRO A 472 -7.60 14.14 -5.32
N VAL A 473 -7.07 13.60 -6.43
CA VAL A 473 -6.33 12.33 -6.45
C VAL A 473 -4.89 12.57 -6.93
N TYR A 474 -3.93 11.94 -6.26
CA TYR A 474 -2.55 11.82 -6.74
C TYR A 474 -2.18 10.35 -6.80
N PHE A 475 -1.79 9.87 -8.00
CA PHE A 475 -1.39 8.49 -8.20
C PHE A 475 0.14 8.38 -8.32
N TYR A 476 0.75 7.39 -7.67
CA TYR A 476 2.17 7.05 -7.89
C TYR A 476 2.38 5.59 -8.25
N THR A 477 3.55 5.34 -8.80
CA THR A 477 4.11 3.99 -8.92
C THR A 477 5.54 4.00 -8.37
N PHE A 478 5.89 3.00 -7.56
CA PHE A 478 7.20 2.91 -6.90
C PHE A 478 8.08 1.89 -7.61
N TYR A 479 9.18 2.37 -8.20
CA TYR A 479 10.07 1.65 -9.11
C TYR A 479 11.51 1.63 -8.58
N HIS A 480 11.64 1.55 -7.25
CA HIS A 480 12.93 1.53 -6.58
C HIS A 480 12.83 0.69 -5.31
N HIS A 481 13.89 0.00 -4.94
CA HIS A 481 14.02 -0.67 -3.66
C HIS A 481 15.50 -0.75 -3.30
N CYS A 482 15.76 -1.07 -2.04
CA CYS A 482 17.12 -1.37 -1.61
C CYS A 482 17.35 -2.89 -1.75
N GLN A 483 18.54 -3.29 -2.18
CA GLN A 483 18.89 -4.70 -2.37
C GLN A 483 19.37 -5.30 -1.04
N THR A 484 18.76 -6.41 -0.62
CA THR A 484 19.23 -7.23 0.50
C THR A 484 19.88 -8.52 -0.02
N GLU A 485 20.66 -9.21 0.82
CA GLU A 485 21.27 -10.50 0.46
C GLU A 485 20.21 -11.59 0.22
N THR A 486 19.08 -11.53 0.91
CA THR A 486 17.96 -12.49 0.78
C THR A 486 17.12 -12.29 -0.47
N ARG A 487 17.26 -11.14 -1.14
CA ARG A 487 16.40 -10.75 -2.24
C ARG A 487 16.99 -11.19 -3.57
N PRO A 488 16.22 -11.85 -4.45
CA PRO A 488 16.72 -12.20 -5.77
C PRO A 488 17.09 -10.96 -6.59
N GLU A 489 18.23 -10.99 -7.30
CA GLU A 489 18.72 -9.85 -8.09
C GLU A 489 17.78 -9.40 -9.22
N TRP A 490 16.90 -10.30 -9.68
CA TRP A 490 15.94 -10.02 -10.73
C TRP A 490 14.66 -9.34 -10.22
N ALA A 491 14.44 -9.30 -8.90
CA ALA A 491 13.22 -8.79 -8.31
C ALA A 491 13.16 -7.26 -8.45
N ASP A 492 12.03 -6.76 -8.95
CA ASP A 492 11.68 -5.34 -8.91
C ASP A 492 11.14 -4.96 -7.52
N ALA A 493 10.79 -3.69 -7.29
CA ALA A 493 10.20 -3.22 -6.03
C ALA A 493 8.91 -4.00 -5.67
N ALA A 494 8.92 -4.69 -4.53
CA ALA A 494 7.93 -5.65 -4.07
C ALA A 494 7.08 -5.07 -2.94
N HIS A 495 6.15 -5.88 -2.42
CA HIS A 495 5.19 -5.42 -1.43
C HIS A 495 5.85 -4.85 -0.16
N GLY A 496 5.54 -3.59 0.14
CA GLY A 496 6.01 -2.84 1.33
C GLY A 496 7.40 -2.21 1.21
N ASP A 497 8.06 -2.27 0.05
CA ASP A 497 9.40 -1.68 -0.14
C ASP A 497 9.44 -0.14 -0.09
N GLU A 498 8.30 0.53 -0.20
CA GLU A 498 8.20 1.97 -0.08
C GLU A 498 8.31 2.43 1.38
N ILE A 499 8.00 1.55 2.34
CA ILE A 499 7.92 1.86 3.77
C ILE A 499 9.22 2.46 4.34
N PRO A 500 10.42 1.89 4.10
CA PRO A 500 11.66 2.47 4.62
C PRO A 500 11.89 3.90 4.13
N TYR A 501 11.47 4.21 2.89
CA TYR A 501 11.63 5.54 2.30
C TYR A 501 10.63 6.54 2.87
N VAL A 502 9.38 6.12 3.14
CA VAL A 502 8.34 6.94 3.77
C VAL A 502 8.70 7.28 5.22
N PHE A 503 9.29 6.35 5.97
CA PHE A 503 9.69 6.55 7.36
C PHE A 503 11.09 7.15 7.55
N GLY A 504 11.83 7.42 6.46
CA GLY A 504 13.12 8.08 6.57
C GLY A 504 14.27 7.17 7.04
N ILE A 505 14.10 5.84 6.99
CA ILE A 505 15.11 4.88 7.49
C ILE A 505 16.50 5.09 6.83
N PRO A 506 16.61 5.36 5.51
CA PRO A 506 17.92 5.65 4.90
C PRO A 506 18.70 6.78 5.57
N MET A 507 18.05 7.74 6.25
CA MET A 507 18.70 8.87 6.90
C MET A 507 19.41 8.54 8.21
N VAL A 508 19.06 7.41 8.85
CA VAL A 508 19.65 6.94 10.11
C VAL A 508 20.51 5.69 9.92
N GLY A 509 20.46 5.09 8.73
CA GLY A 509 21.20 3.89 8.36
C GLY A 509 20.37 2.61 8.49
N ALA A 510 21.02 1.47 8.22
CA ALA A 510 20.41 0.15 8.40
C ALA A 510 19.94 -0.05 9.85
N THR A 511 18.78 -0.67 10.02
CA THR A 511 18.22 -1.04 11.32
C THR A 511 18.03 -2.55 11.37
N ASP A 512 17.76 -3.12 12.55
CA ASP A 512 17.51 -4.55 12.67
C ASP A 512 16.30 -4.98 11.81
N LEU A 513 15.25 -4.14 11.73
CA LEU A 513 14.04 -4.43 10.95
C LEU A 513 14.24 -4.20 9.45
N PHE A 514 15.11 -3.25 9.09
CA PHE A 514 15.43 -2.90 7.72
C PHE A 514 16.96 -2.95 7.54
N PRO A 515 17.55 -4.16 7.43
CA PRO A 515 19.00 -4.36 7.41
C PRO A 515 19.66 -3.94 6.08
N CYS A 516 18.95 -3.19 5.25
CA CYS A 516 19.41 -2.86 3.92
C CYS A 516 20.55 -1.84 3.95
N ASN A 517 21.56 -2.05 3.09
CA ASN A 517 22.68 -1.12 2.96
C ASN A 517 22.29 0.06 2.07
N PHE A 518 21.65 1.07 2.67
CA PHE A 518 21.15 2.23 1.97
C PHE A 518 22.28 3.07 1.36
N SER A 519 22.19 3.29 0.05
CA SER A 519 23.07 4.17 -0.71
C SER A 519 22.69 5.64 -0.53
N LYS A 520 23.57 6.55 -0.98
CA LYS A 520 23.26 7.99 -1.05
C LYS A 520 22.06 8.31 -1.95
N ASN A 521 21.77 7.47 -2.95
CA ASN A 521 20.56 7.65 -3.76
C ASN A 521 19.30 7.30 -2.97
N ASP A 522 19.38 6.35 -2.04
CA ASP A 522 18.26 5.97 -1.16
C ASP A 522 17.94 7.08 -0.16
N ILE A 523 18.98 7.73 0.39
CA ILE A 523 18.83 8.92 1.24
C ILE A 523 18.10 10.04 0.47
N MET A 524 18.56 10.33 -0.76
CA MET A 524 17.92 11.33 -1.61
C MET A 524 16.46 10.97 -1.92
N LEU A 525 16.19 9.72 -2.30
CA LEU A 525 14.83 9.29 -2.63
C LEU A 525 13.91 9.32 -1.41
N SER A 526 14.40 8.93 -0.24
CA SER A 526 13.62 9.00 1.00
C SER A 526 13.28 10.44 1.38
N ALA A 527 14.22 11.38 1.22
CA ALA A 527 13.93 12.81 1.41
C ALA A 527 12.84 13.31 0.44
N VAL A 528 12.90 12.90 -0.83
CA VAL A 528 11.89 13.24 -1.84
C VAL A 528 10.52 12.71 -1.45
N VAL A 529 10.44 11.43 -1.08
CA VAL A 529 9.19 10.75 -0.69
C VAL A 529 8.59 11.42 0.54
N MET A 530 9.37 11.65 1.60
CA MET A 530 8.90 12.33 2.80
C MET A 530 8.43 13.77 2.50
N THR A 531 9.10 14.48 1.58
CA THR A 531 8.65 15.81 1.15
C THR A 531 7.26 15.74 0.52
N TYR A 532 7.03 14.85 -0.44
CA TYR A 532 5.72 14.69 -1.07
C TYR A 532 4.62 14.28 -0.07
N TRP A 533 4.89 13.30 0.79
CA TRP A 533 3.93 12.80 1.78
C TRP A 533 3.55 13.89 2.79
N THR A 534 4.54 14.62 3.31
CA THR A 534 4.30 15.64 4.34
C THR A 534 3.71 16.92 3.75
N ASN A 535 4.04 17.27 2.50
CA ASN A 535 3.37 18.32 1.74
C ASN A 535 1.88 18.02 1.54
N PHE A 536 1.58 16.79 1.13
CA PHE A 536 0.20 16.33 0.99
C PHE A 536 -0.54 16.41 2.34
N ALA A 537 0.07 15.98 3.44
CA ALA A 537 -0.52 16.12 4.78
C ALA A 537 -0.72 17.59 5.20
N LYS A 538 0.17 18.50 4.78
CA LYS A 538 0.08 19.94 5.08
C LYS A 538 -1.04 20.64 4.31
N THR A 539 -1.23 20.31 3.03
CA THR A 539 -2.01 21.14 2.09
C THR A 539 -3.02 20.40 1.22
N GLY A 540 -2.92 19.07 1.08
CA GLY A 540 -3.66 18.30 0.07
C GLY A 540 -2.98 18.27 -1.31
N ASP A 541 -1.84 18.94 -1.46
CA ASP A 541 -1.04 18.93 -2.67
C ASP A 541 0.39 18.47 -2.34
N PRO A 542 0.88 17.34 -2.90
CA PRO A 542 2.22 16.85 -2.62
C PRO A 542 3.31 17.83 -3.08
N ASN A 543 3.01 18.80 -3.94
CA ASN A 543 3.98 19.79 -4.42
C ASN A 543 4.14 21.00 -3.48
N LEU A 544 3.29 21.15 -2.45
CA LEU A 544 3.25 22.34 -1.59
C LEU A 544 3.25 22.01 -0.09
N PRO A 545 3.90 22.82 0.76
CA PRO A 545 4.55 24.10 0.46
C PRO A 545 6.05 23.99 0.19
N VAL A 546 6.65 22.82 0.39
CA VAL A 546 8.10 22.63 0.28
C VAL A 546 8.44 22.16 -1.14
N PRO A 547 9.20 22.94 -1.94
CA PRO A 547 9.66 22.49 -3.25
C PRO A 547 10.70 21.37 -3.11
N GLN A 548 10.85 20.58 -4.17
CA GLN A 548 11.81 19.48 -4.27
C GLN A 548 13.25 19.97 -4.53
N ASP A 549 13.77 20.87 -3.69
CA ASP A 549 15.12 21.44 -3.84
C ASP A 549 16.23 20.49 -3.35
N THR A 550 17.42 20.52 -3.95
CA THR A 550 18.62 19.91 -3.36
C THR A 550 19.05 20.64 -2.09
N LYS A 551 19.08 19.90 -0.97
CA LYS A 551 19.62 20.32 0.34
C LYS A 551 20.65 19.31 0.84
N PHE A 552 21.48 19.71 1.81
CA PHE A 552 22.51 18.83 2.41
C PHE A 552 21.98 17.48 2.88
N ILE A 553 20.76 17.44 3.44
CA ILE A 553 20.09 16.22 3.90
C ILE A 553 19.94 15.15 2.81
N HIS A 554 19.91 15.51 1.53
CA HIS A 554 19.75 14.57 0.42
C HIS A 554 21.04 13.79 0.12
N THR A 555 22.22 14.32 0.48
CA THR A 555 23.57 13.78 0.17
C THR A 555 23.92 13.64 -1.33
N LYS A 556 22.94 13.77 -2.22
CA LYS A 556 23.02 13.78 -3.67
C LYS A 556 22.06 14.85 -4.23
N PRO A 557 22.29 15.33 -5.47
CA PRO A 557 21.33 16.19 -6.16
C PRO A 557 19.95 15.53 -6.24
N ASN A 558 18.91 16.30 -5.89
CA ASN A 558 17.53 15.88 -5.95
C ASN A 558 17.10 15.79 -7.43
N ARG A 559 16.78 14.57 -7.89
CA ARG A 559 16.38 14.32 -9.28
C ARG A 559 14.95 14.75 -9.60
N PHE A 560 14.20 15.23 -8.60
CA PHE A 560 12.80 15.62 -8.70
C PHE A 560 12.61 17.16 -8.69
N GLU A 561 13.69 17.96 -8.73
CA GLU A 561 13.63 19.44 -8.72
C GLU A 561 12.66 20.01 -9.78
N GLU A 562 12.67 19.44 -10.98
CA GLU A 562 11.80 19.88 -12.09
C GLU A 562 10.56 18.98 -12.26
N VAL A 563 10.31 18.06 -11.33
CA VAL A 563 9.21 17.08 -11.43
C VAL A 563 8.02 17.55 -10.61
N ILE A 564 7.01 18.06 -11.32
CA ILE A 564 5.71 18.43 -10.74
C ILE A 564 4.80 17.21 -10.75
N TRP A 565 4.33 16.79 -9.59
CA TRP A 565 3.36 15.69 -9.48
C TRP A 565 1.96 16.19 -9.85
N THR A 566 1.55 15.91 -11.07
CA THR A 566 0.22 16.29 -11.58
C THR A 566 -0.89 15.46 -10.94
N LYS A 567 -2.05 16.09 -10.71
CA LYS A 567 -3.26 15.40 -10.25
C LYS A 567 -3.66 14.29 -11.22
N PHE A 568 -4.04 13.15 -10.66
CA PHE A 568 -4.70 12.08 -11.41
C PHE A 568 -6.12 12.53 -11.77
N ASN A 569 -6.54 12.23 -13.00
CA ASN A 569 -7.90 12.44 -13.46
C ASN A 569 -8.36 11.26 -14.32
N SER A 570 -9.67 11.03 -14.44
CA SER A 570 -10.21 9.85 -15.12
C SER A 570 -9.92 9.79 -16.63
N LYS A 571 -9.58 10.94 -17.24
CA LYS A 571 -9.28 11.08 -18.68
C LYS A 571 -7.81 10.79 -18.99
N ASP A 572 -6.91 11.57 -18.39
CA ASP A 572 -5.48 11.52 -18.69
C ASP A 572 -4.74 10.50 -17.81
N LYS A 573 -5.32 10.11 -16.66
CA LYS A 573 -4.80 9.08 -15.75
C LYS A 573 -3.30 9.24 -15.44
N GLN A 574 -2.88 10.48 -15.20
CA GLN A 574 -1.49 10.82 -14.93
C GLN A 574 -1.04 10.30 -13.57
N TYR A 575 0.20 9.83 -13.49
CA TYR A 575 0.82 9.36 -12.27
C TYR A 575 2.30 9.77 -12.21
N LEU A 576 2.83 9.83 -10.98
CA LEU A 576 4.26 10.01 -10.75
C LEU A 576 4.97 8.64 -10.72
N HIS A 577 5.96 8.47 -11.59
CA HIS A 577 6.90 7.37 -11.50
C HIS A 577 8.01 7.72 -10.50
N ILE A 578 7.96 7.13 -9.31
CA ILE A 578 8.92 7.34 -8.22
C ILE A 578 10.06 6.34 -8.37
N GLY A 579 11.27 6.86 -8.60
CA GLY A 579 12.50 6.08 -8.67
C GLY A 579 13.67 6.96 -9.12
N LEU A 580 14.80 6.37 -9.48
CA LEU A 580 16.02 7.14 -9.82
C LEU A 580 15.96 7.89 -11.17
N LYS A 581 14.93 7.64 -11.99
CA LYS A 581 14.64 8.36 -13.24
C LYS A 581 13.21 8.91 -13.20
N PRO A 582 12.93 9.88 -12.32
CA PRO A 582 11.57 10.30 -12.05
C PRO A 582 10.97 11.07 -13.21
N ARG A 583 9.66 10.92 -13.38
CA ARG A 583 8.89 11.56 -14.45
C ARG A 583 7.39 11.34 -14.23
N VAL A 584 6.60 12.28 -14.71
CA VAL A 584 5.16 12.05 -14.89
C VAL A 584 4.95 11.17 -16.12
N ARG A 585 4.03 10.23 -15.99
CA ARG A 585 3.53 9.35 -17.04
C ARG A 585 2.02 9.28 -16.95
N ASP A 586 1.40 8.64 -17.93
CA ASP A 586 -0.04 8.46 -18.03
C ASP A 586 -0.36 6.99 -18.26
N ASN A 587 -1.62 6.61 -17.99
CA ASN A 587 -2.17 5.31 -18.37
C ASN A 587 -1.36 4.11 -17.86
N TYR A 588 -1.05 4.09 -16.55
CA TYR A 588 -0.29 3.01 -15.94
C TYR A 588 -0.89 1.64 -16.24
N ARG A 589 -0.14 0.81 -16.99
CA ARG A 589 -0.53 -0.56 -17.38
C ARG A 589 -1.94 -0.66 -17.95
N ALA A 590 -2.38 0.37 -18.68
CA ALA A 590 -3.79 0.56 -19.06
C ALA A 590 -4.42 -0.64 -19.77
N ASN A 591 -3.68 -1.36 -20.61
CA ASN A 591 -4.18 -2.58 -21.27
C ASN A 591 -4.52 -3.70 -20.29
N LYS A 592 -3.67 -3.91 -19.27
CA LYS A 592 -3.90 -4.93 -18.24
C LYS A 592 -4.99 -4.51 -17.26
N VAL A 593 -5.02 -3.23 -16.92
CA VAL A 593 -6.09 -2.65 -16.09
C VAL A 593 -7.45 -2.79 -16.79
N ALA A 594 -7.58 -2.37 -18.05
CA ALA A 594 -8.82 -2.53 -18.81
C ALA A 594 -9.21 -4.00 -19.00
N PHE A 595 -8.22 -4.89 -19.19
CA PHE A 595 -8.46 -6.32 -19.22
C PHE A 595 -9.16 -6.82 -17.94
N TRP A 596 -8.64 -6.47 -16.76
CA TRP A 596 -9.21 -6.91 -15.49
C TRP A 596 -10.51 -6.20 -15.11
N LEU A 597 -10.64 -4.91 -15.40
CA LEU A 597 -11.81 -4.11 -15.00
C LEU A 597 -12.98 -4.18 -15.99
N GLU A 598 -12.74 -4.52 -17.26
CA GLU A 598 -13.78 -4.49 -18.30
C GLU A 598 -13.99 -5.87 -18.95
N LEU A 599 -12.91 -6.50 -19.48
CA LEU A 599 -13.06 -7.75 -20.23
C LEU A 599 -13.35 -8.95 -19.33
N VAL A 600 -12.62 -9.10 -18.23
CA VAL A 600 -12.76 -10.26 -17.33
C VAL A 600 -14.16 -10.36 -16.71
N PRO A 601 -14.77 -9.28 -16.17
CA PRO A 601 -16.15 -9.32 -15.70
C PRO A 601 -17.14 -9.75 -16.79
N HIS A 602 -16.96 -9.29 -18.03
CA HIS A 602 -17.78 -9.73 -19.15
C HIS A 602 -17.63 -11.23 -19.43
N LEU A 603 -16.39 -11.73 -19.52
CA LEU A 603 -16.12 -13.15 -19.74
C LEU A 603 -16.66 -14.04 -18.61
N HIS A 604 -16.59 -13.55 -17.36
CA HIS A 604 -17.12 -14.25 -16.20
C HIS A 604 -18.66 -14.30 -16.24
N SER A 605 -19.33 -13.21 -16.62
CA SER A 605 -20.80 -13.17 -16.74
C SER A 605 -21.36 -14.11 -17.82
N LEU A 606 -20.61 -14.34 -18.92
CA LEU A 606 -20.98 -15.32 -19.94
C LEU A 606 -21.09 -16.73 -19.34
N HIS A 607 -20.28 -17.02 -18.33
CA HIS A 607 -20.32 -18.31 -17.65
C HIS A 607 -21.63 -18.49 -16.86
N GLU A 608 -22.09 -17.47 -16.13
CA GLU A 608 -23.33 -17.52 -15.34
C GLU A 608 -24.61 -17.64 -16.19
N ILE A 609 -24.63 -17.02 -17.39
CA ILE A 609 -25.79 -17.05 -18.29
C ILE A 609 -26.07 -18.47 -18.83
N TYR A 610 -25.03 -19.28 -19.07
CA TYR A 610 -25.22 -20.68 -19.49
C TYR A 610 -25.83 -21.54 -18.37
N VAL A 611 -25.54 -21.24 -17.10
CA VAL A 611 -26.09 -21.96 -15.94
C VAL A 611 -27.59 -21.73 -15.80
N SER A 612 -28.08 -20.50 -15.98
CA SER A 612 -29.52 -20.19 -15.92
C SER A 612 -30.32 -20.80 -17.08
N SER A 613 -29.69 -21.07 -18.23
CA SER A 613 -30.37 -21.67 -19.40
C SER A 613 -30.62 -23.19 -19.27
N THR A 614 -29.96 -23.86 -18.31
CA THR A 614 -30.01 -25.33 -18.17
C THR A 614 -31.06 -25.80 -17.17
N THR A 615 -31.63 -24.92 -16.34
CA THR A 615 -32.81 -25.25 -15.51
C THR A 615 -34.12 -24.88 -16.21
N THR A 616 -34.50 -25.66 -17.23
CA THR A 616 -35.89 -25.67 -17.70
C THR A 616 -36.75 -26.39 -16.66
N ARG A 617 -37.71 -25.65 -16.10
CA ARG A 617 -38.75 -26.10 -15.18
C ARG A 617 -39.45 -27.35 -15.71
N LEU A 618 -39.43 -28.44 -14.95
CA LEU A 618 -40.42 -29.51 -15.06
C LEU A 618 -41.79 -28.98 -14.60
N PRO A 619 -42.91 -29.33 -15.28
CA PRO A 619 -44.23 -28.85 -14.91
C PRO A 619 -44.71 -29.48 -13.59
N PRO A 620 -45.51 -28.76 -12.78
CA PRO A 620 -45.92 -29.24 -11.46
C PRO A 620 -46.88 -30.43 -11.57
N GLY A 621 -46.41 -31.59 -11.10
CA GLY A 621 -47.23 -32.77 -10.86
C GLY A 621 -48.11 -32.58 -9.61
N THR A 622 -49.39 -32.93 -9.75
CA THR A 622 -50.43 -32.85 -8.72
C THR A 622 -50.24 -33.88 -7.59
N PRO A 623 -50.67 -33.56 -6.35
CA PRO A 623 -50.55 -34.47 -5.20
C PRO A 623 -51.63 -35.55 -5.19
N ARG A 624 -51.24 -36.79 -4.87
CA ARG A 624 -52.15 -37.91 -4.56
C ARG A 624 -52.55 -37.87 -3.08
N VAL A 625 -53.84 -37.72 -2.80
CA VAL A 625 -54.50 -38.24 -1.59
C VAL A 625 -55.80 -38.92 -2.01
N GLY A 626 -56.01 -40.15 -1.55
CA GLY A 626 -57.17 -40.98 -1.90
C GLY A 626 -58.45 -40.60 -1.16
N GLY A 627 -59.60 -41.04 -1.71
CA GLY A 627 -60.88 -41.05 -0.99
C GLY A 627 -62.12 -40.87 -1.87
N LYS A 628 -62.77 -42.01 -2.16
CA LYS A 628 -64.19 -42.29 -2.51
C LYS A 628 -65.21 -41.12 -2.64
N GLY A 629 -66.10 -41.21 -3.64
CA GLY A 629 -67.48 -40.67 -3.53
C GLY A 629 -68.19 -40.31 -4.85
N LEU A 630 -69.46 -40.72 -4.99
CA LEU A 630 -70.37 -40.65 -6.15
C LEU A 630 -70.90 -39.24 -6.54
N GLY A 631 -71.39 -39.09 -7.78
CA GLY A 631 -72.58 -38.25 -8.11
C GLY A 631 -72.51 -37.34 -9.37
N PRO A 632 -73.53 -37.32 -10.27
CA PRO A 632 -73.50 -36.55 -11.53
C PRO A 632 -74.48 -35.33 -11.58
N ARG A 633 -74.20 -34.32 -12.43
CA ARG A 633 -75.13 -33.51 -13.29
C ARG A 633 -74.84 -31.98 -13.42
N THR A 634 -74.83 -31.53 -14.69
CA THR A 634 -75.51 -30.38 -15.37
C THR A 634 -75.32 -28.88 -15.02
N THR A 635 -75.29 -28.06 -16.11
CA THR A 635 -75.90 -26.73 -16.45
C THR A 635 -74.91 -25.59 -16.79
N ARG A 636 -74.78 -25.14 -18.07
CA ARG A 636 -75.49 -24.08 -18.86
C ARG A 636 -75.08 -22.59 -18.60
N HIS A 637 -74.35 -22.02 -19.58
CA HIS A 637 -74.45 -20.69 -20.30
C HIS A 637 -74.49 -19.34 -19.53
N PRO A 638 -74.22 -18.14 -20.15
CA PRO A 638 -74.20 -17.79 -21.60
C PRO A 638 -73.07 -16.85 -22.14
N ILE A 639 -73.12 -16.63 -23.46
CA ILE A 639 -72.29 -15.82 -24.40
C ILE A 639 -72.92 -14.41 -24.61
N PRO A 640 -72.21 -13.39 -25.13
CA PRO A 640 -72.49 -12.85 -26.50
C PRO A 640 -71.20 -12.49 -27.32
N THR A 641 -70.93 -13.07 -28.50
CA THR A 641 -71.25 -12.66 -29.92
C THR A 641 -70.58 -11.34 -30.41
N PHE A 642 -69.47 -11.38 -31.19
CA PHE A 642 -69.30 -11.41 -32.69
C PHE A 642 -69.24 -9.99 -33.34
N PRO A 643 -68.66 -9.76 -34.56
CA PRO A 643 -68.27 -10.71 -35.64
C PRO A 643 -66.90 -10.49 -36.35
N SER A 644 -66.56 -11.49 -37.17
CA SER A 644 -65.49 -11.65 -38.18
C SER A 644 -65.90 -11.09 -39.56
N ASP A 645 -65.00 -10.76 -40.51
CA ASP A 645 -64.36 -11.58 -41.58
C ASP A 645 -64.06 -10.63 -42.79
N PRO A 646 -63.49 -11.00 -43.98
CA PRO A 646 -62.95 -12.30 -44.46
C PRO A 646 -61.60 -12.23 -45.27
N GLU A 647 -61.11 -13.41 -45.67
CA GLU A 647 -60.11 -13.69 -46.72
C GLU A 647 -60.63 -13.49 -48.16
N ILE A 648 -59.74 -13.18 -49.13
CA ILE A 648 -59.90 -13.49 -50.57
C ILE A 648 -58.53 -13.83 -51.22
N GLU A 649 -58.49 -14.95 -51.95
CA GLU A 649 -57.44 -15.40 -52.90
C GLU A 649 -57.66 -14.81 -54.32
N GLY A 650 -56.56 -14.54 -55.06
CA GLY A 650 -56.50 -14.83 -56.51
C GLY A 650 -56.40 -13.69 -57.56
N SER A 651 -55.26 -13.70 -58.29
CA SER A 651 -55.06 -13.41 -59.74
C SER A 651 -54.55 -12.04 -60.27
N GLU A 652 -53.37 -12.18 -60.92
CA GLU A 652 -52.79 -11.52 -62.12
C GLU A 652 -52.23 -10.08 -62.18
N ARG A 653 -51.09 -9.99 -62.89
CA ARG A 653 -50.13 -8.87 -63.07
C ARG A 653 -50.62 -7.78 -64.03
N PRO A 654 -50.02 -6.58 -63.96
CA PRO A 654 -49.19 -6.11 -65.09
C PRO A 654 -47.78 -5.62 -64.70
N ARG A 655 -46.93 -5.46 -65.72
CA ARG A 655 -45.48 -5.24 -65.74
C ARG A 655 -45.05 -3.75 -65.78
N PHE A 656 -43.97 -3.45 -65.03
CA PHE A 656 -42.88 -2.42 -65.19
C PHE A 656 -43.22 -0.91 -65.10
N PRO A 657 -42.30 -0.03 -64.61
CA PRO A 657 -40.82 -0.13 -64.62
C PRO A 657 -40.09 0.08 -63.26
N PRO A 658 -38.77 -0.18 -63.20
CA PRO A 658 -37.93 0.06 -62.02
C PRO A 658 -37.48 1.53 -61.93
N PHE A 659 -37.45 2.06 -60.72
CA PHE A 659 -36.84 3.36 -60.39
C PHE A 659 -35.30 3.30 -60.45
N PRO A 660 -34.64 4.45 -60.68
CA PRO A 660 -33.36 4.55 -61.36
C PRO A 660 -32.17 4.22 -60.46
N GLY A 661 -31.16 3.60 -61.06
CA GLY A 661 -29.84 3.46 -60.46
C GLY A 661 -29.05 4.76 -60.60
N ASP A 662 -28.60 5.30 -59.47
CA ASP A 662 -27.42 6.15 -59.39
C ASP A 662 -26.25 5.28 -58.90
N SER A 663 -25.59 4.62 -59.84
CA SER A 663 -24.25 4.07 -59.63
C SER A 663 -23.26 5.23 -59.64
N ARG A 664 -22.98 5.81 -58.47
CA ARG A 664 -21.80 6.66 -58.29
C ARG A 664 -20.57 5.76 -58.23
N ASP A 665 -19.66 5.97 -59.18
CA ASP A 665 -18.38 5.27 -59.29
C ASP A 665 -17.51 5.47 -58.04
N TYR A 666 -17.54 4.51 -57.11
CA TYR A 666 -16.64 4.41 -55.96
C TYR A 666 -15.16 4.17 -56.34
N SER A 667 -14.86 4.03 -57.63
CA SER A 667 -13.53 3.71 -58.15
C SER A 667 -12.57 4.91 -58.14
N THR A 668 -13.07 6.13 -58.35
CA THR A 668 -12.24 7.35 -58.46
C THR A 668 -11.86 7.92 -57.09
N GLU A 669 -12.75 7.90 -56.10
CA GLU A 669 -12.44 8.43 -54.75
C GLU A 669 -11.47 7.52 -53.97
N LEU A 670 -11.60 6.19 -54.15
CA LEU A 670 -10.70 5.23 -53.54
C LEU A 670 -9.30 5.29 -54.19
N SER A 671 -9.23 5.41 -55.51
CA SER A 671 -7.94 5.53 -56.21
C SER A 671 -7.22 6.85 -55.93
N VAL A 672 -7.94 7.97 -55.76
CA VAL A 672 -7.35 9.24 -55.31
C VAL A 672 -6.81 9.14 -53.89
N THR A 673 -7.55 8.50 -52.97
CA THR A 673 -7.09 8.32 -51.58
C THR A 673 -5.83 7.45 -51.50
N VAL A 674 -5.79 6.37 -52.27
CA VAL A 674 -4.60 5.49 -52.36
C VAL A 674 -3.43 6.23 -53.01
N ALA A 675 -3.66 7.02 -54.05
CA ALA A 675 -2.61 7.80 -54.72
C ALA A 675 -2.02 8.89 -53.80
N VAL A 676 -2.86 9.58 -53.02
CA VAL A 676 -2.41 10.57 -52.03
C VAL A 676 -1.63 9.89 -50.90
N GLY A 677 -2.12 8.76 -50.39
CA GLY A 677 -1.41 7.97 -49.37
C GLY A 677 -0.04 7.48 -49.83
N ALA A 678 0.05 6.94 -51.05
CA ALA A 678 1.31 6.51 -51.64
C ALA A 678 2.29 7.68 -51.87
N SER A 679 1.78 8.84 -52.28
CA SER A 679 2.59 10.04 -52.50
C SER A 679 3.18 10.59 -51.20
N LEU A 680 2.40 10.59 -50.11
CA LEU A 680 2.88 11.00 -48.78
C LEU A 680 3.92 10.03 -48.21
N LEU A 681 3.72 8.72 -48.43
CA LEU A 681 4.72 7.71 -48.06
C LEU A 681 6.03 7.93 -48.82
N PHE A 682 5.97 8.19 -50.12
CA PHE A 682 7.15 8.43 -50.95
C PHE A 682 7.88 9.72 -50.55
N LEU A 683 7.14 10.80 -50.23
CA LEU A 683 7.71 12.04 -49.69
C LEU A 683 8.41 11.82 -48.34
N ASN A 684 7.83 11.03 -47.45
CA ASN A 684 8.46 10.69 -46.18
C ASN A 684 9.75 9.88 -46.38
N ILE A 685 9.75 8.90 -47.29
CA ILE A 685 10.95 8.13 -47.62
C ILE A 685 12.05 9.04 -48.20
N LEU A 686 11.71 9.96 -49.10
CA LEU A 686 12.67 10.92 -49.65
C LEU A 686 13.19 11.89 -48.59
N ALA A 687 12.34 12.35 -47.65
CA ALA A 687 12.75 13.20 -46.55
C ALA A 687 13.73 12.47 -45.61
N PHE A 688 13.46 11.20 -45.28
CA PHE A 688 14.37 10.38 -44.49
C PHE A 688 15.67 10.08 -45.23
N ALA A 689 15.62 9.78 -46.53
CA ALA A 689 16.80 9.57 -47.36
C ALA A 689 17.66 10.85 -47.45
N ALA A 690 17.03 12.02 -47.59
CA ALA A 690 17.72 13.31 -47.60
C ALA A 690 18.34 13.64 -46.24
N LEU A 691 17.66 13.35 -45.13
CA LEU A 691 18.21 13.49 -43.78
C LEU A 691 19.36 12.52 -43.53
N TYR A 692 19.25 11.28 -43.99
CA TYR A 692 20.30 10.28 -43.90
C TYR A 692 21.54 10.70 -44.71
N TYR A 693 21.35 11.14 -45.96
CA TYR A 693 22.43 11.65 -46.79
C TYR A 693 23.07 12.92 -46.21
N LYS A 694 22.28 13.83 -45.63
CA LYS A 694 22.79 15.03 -44.95
C LYS A 694 23.57 14.70 -43.68
N ARG A 695 23.17 13.65 -42.94
CA ARG A 695 23.90 13.13 -41.78
C ARG A 695 25.20 12.46 -42.20
N ASP A 696 25.19 11.65 -43.26
CA ASP A 696 26.37 10.96 -43.78
C ASP A 696 27.41 11.95 -44.32
N LYS A 697 26.98 12.97 -45.07
CA LYS A 697 27.86 14.05 -45.55
C LYS A 697 28.45 14.88 -44.41
N ARG A 698 27.73 15.05 -43.27
CA ARG A 698 28.28 15.68 -42.04
C ARG A 698 29.30 14.78 -41.34
N HIS A 699 29.10 13.46 -41.36
CA HIS A 699 30.08 12.50 -40.84
C HIS A 699 31.34 12.44 -41.71
N GLU A 700 31.21 12.51 -43.03
CA GLU A 700 32.34 12.53 -43.96
C GLU A 700 33.13 13.84 -43.86
N MET A 701 32.45 14.97 -43.66
CA MET A 701 33.10 16.27 -43.44
C MET A 701 33.79 16.35 -42.06
N ARG A 702 33.25 15.69 -41.02
CA ARG A 702 33.94 15.50 -39.72
C ARG A 702 35.17 14.58 -39.83
N ARG A 703 35.15 13.58 -40.70
CA ARG A 703 36.33 12.73 -41.01
C ARG A 703 37.41 13.49 -41.77
N ARG A 704 37.06 14.45 -42.64
CA ARG A 704 38.04 15.30 -43.35
C ARG A 704 38.65 16.44 -42.51
N LEU A 705 38.07 16.74 -41.34
CA LEU A 705 38.54 17.77 -40.41
C LEU A 705 39.22 17.21 -39.14
N SER A 706 39.55 15.92 -39.13
CA SER A 706 40.33 15.29 -38.07
C SER A 706 41.76 15.04 -38.57
N PRO A 707 42.83 15.56 -37.92
CA PRO A 707 44.19 15.30 -38.36
C PRO A 707 44.57 13.82 -38.19
N GLN A 708 45.07 13.20 -39.26
CA GLN A 708 45.74 11.89 -39.23
C GLN A 708 46.98 11.96 -38.32
N ARG A 709 47.03 11.16 -37.25
CA ARG A 709 48.29 10.80 -36.58
C ARG A 709 48.85 9.53 -37.23
N GLY A 710 49.95 9.68 -37.96
CA GLY A 710 50.85 8.59 -38.33
C GLY A 710 51.80 8.24 -37.17
N PRO A 711 52.48 7.08 -37.23
CA PRO A 711 53.25 6.55 -36.11
C PRO A 711 54.67 7.14 -36.13
N ALA A 712 54.90 8.20 -35.37
CA ALA A 712 56.22 8.62 -34.90
C ALA A 712 56.06 9.71 -33.83
N ASN A 713 56.88 9.61 -32.78
CA ASN A 713 56.98 10.50 -31.60
C ASN A 713 56.12 10.10 -30.39
N ASP A 714 56.41 8.93 -29.83
CA ASP A 714 56.34 8.73 -28.37
C ASP A 714 57.68 9.16 -27.76
N LEU A 715 57.78 10.43 -27.33
CA LEU A 715 58.71 10.87 -26.30
C LEU A 715 58.33 12.29 -25.85
N ALA A 716 58.20 12.44 -24.54
CA ALA A 716 57.94 13.67 -23.78
C ALA A 716 56.46 14.13 -23.65
N HIS A 717 55.74 13.51 -22.71
CA HIS A 717 55.11 14.21 -21.58
C HIS A 717 54.49 13.18 -20.61
N SER A 718 55.35 12.54 -19.82
CA SER A 718 54.99 11.80 -18.62
C SER A 718 55.89 12.30 -17.49
N GLN A 719 55.64 13.52 -17.05
CA GLN A 719 56.21 14.12 -15.85
C GLN A 719 55.35 15.33 -15.51
N GLU A 720 54.26 15.08 -14.79
CA GLU A 720 53.68 15.96 -13.76
C GLU A 720 52.44 15.25 -13.19
N GLU A 721 52.22 15.45 -11.88
CA GLU A 721 51.18 14.84 -11.03
C GLU A 721 51.44 13.43 -10.49
N GLU A 722 52.60 13.25 -9.86
CA GLU A 722 52.73 12.31 -8.73
C GLU A 722 53.52 12.95 -7.58
N ILE A 723 53.07 14.09 -7.01
CA ILE A 723 53.49 14.53 -5.66
C ILE A 723 52.40 15.42 -5.03
N MET A 724 51.63 14.88 -4.08
CA MET A 724 51.33 15.48 -2.76
C MET A 724 50.11 14.78 -2.11
N SER A 725 50.36 13.59 -1.57
CA SER A 725 49.64 13.13 -0.38
C SER A 725 50.68 12.47 0.53
N LEU A 726 51.14 13.21 1.56
CA LEU A 726 51.73 12.71 2.81
C LEU A 726 52.24 13.87 3.69
N GLN A 727 51.41 14.26 4.67
CA GLN A 727 51.71 14.85 6.00
C GLN A 727 50.32 15.24 6.56
N MET A 728 49.76 14.65 7.61
CA MET A 728 50.30 14.43 8.95
C MET A 728 49.61 13.24 9.63
N LYS A 729 50.39 12.33 10.20
CA LYS A 729 50.36 12.02 11.65
C LYS A 729 51.46 11.01 11.99
N HIS A 730 52.35 11.43 12.87
CA HIS A 730 53.27 10.59 13.62
C HIS A 730 53.36 11.12 15.06
N SER A 731 53.80 10.22 15.96
CA SER A 731 53.91 10.26 17.43
C SER A 731 52.66 9.69 18.15
N GLU A 732 52.73 8.61 18.94
CA GLU A 732 53.82 8.05 19.77
C GLU A 732 53.82 6.50 19.88
N HIS A 733 54.97 5.97 20.30
CA HIS A 733 55.40 4.57 20.52
C HIS A 733 54.72 3.84 21.70
N ASP A 734 54.62 2.50 21.66
CA ASP A 734 55.51 1.58 22.42
C ASP A 734 55.20 0.07 22.20
N ALA A 735 56.14 -0.79 22.60
CA ALA A 735 56.51 -2.08 22.00
C ALA A 735 56.01 -3.39 22.69
N HIS A 736 56.34 -4.52 22.02
CA HIS A 736 56.33 -5.96 22.42
C HIS A 736 55.00 -6.72 22.26
N HIS A 737 54.89 -7.97 21.79
CA HIS A 737 55.82 -9.08 21.51
C HIS A 737 55.11 -10.15 20.62
N ASP A 738 55.88 -10.87 19.79
CA ASP A 738 55.85 -12.31 19.42
C ASP A 738 54.50 -13.05 19.19
N MET A 739 54.32 -14.00 18.27
CA MET A 739 55.05 -14.58 17.13
C MET A 739 54.08 -15.60 16.52
N GLU A 740 53.89 -15.62 15.19
CA GLU A 740 53.36 -16.80 14.49
C GLU A 740 54.05 -16.90 13.12
N PRO A 741 54.40 -18.11 12.67
CA PRO A 741 54.48 -18.30 11.22
C PRO A 741 53.89 -19.65 10.79
N LEU A 742 53.09 -19.65 9.71
CA LEU A 742 53.44 -20.25 8.41
C LEU A 742 52.21 -20.32 7.48
N ARG A 743 52.38 -19.70 6.31
CA ARG A 743 51.55 -19.69 5.08
C ARG A 743 51.76 -21.00 4.26
N PRO A 744 50.91 -21.37 3.26
CA PRO A 744 50.89 -20.74 1.91
C PRO A 744 49.50 -20.64 1.20
N HIS A 745 49.17 -19.45 0.65
CA HIS A 745 49.04 -19.11 -0.80
C HIS A 745 47.81 -19.73 -1.51
N GLU A 746 46.89 -18.96 -2.10
CA GLU A 746 47.07 -18.11 -3.29
C GLU A 746 46.33 -16.76 -3.24
N ILE A 747 46.92 -15.78 -3.94
CA ILE A 747 46.46 -14.38 -4.05
C ILE A 747 46.04 -14.16 -5.51
N LEU A 748 44.76 -13.85 -5.74
CA LEU A 748 44.29 -13.14 -6.93
C LEU A 748 43.91 -11.71 -6.51
N ARG A 749 44.45 -10.73 -7.25
CA ARG A 749 44.25 -9.28 -7.03
C ARG A 749 42.77 -8.89 -7.16
N PRO A 750 42.27 -7.90 -6.39
CA PRO A 750 40.92 -7.39 -6.54
C PRO A 750 40.83 -6.51 -7.79
N ALA A 751 40.05 -6.96 -8.77
CA ALA A 751 39.58 -6.10 -9.85
C ALA A 751 38.52 -5.13 -9.30
N CYS A 752 38.60 -3.86 -9.71
CA CYS A 752 37.57 -2.87 -9.46
C CYS A 752 36.18 -3.37 -9.90
N PRO A 753 35.08 -2.98 -9.23
CA PRO A 753 33.73 -3.38 -9.65
C PRO A 753 33.41 -2.76 -11.02
N PRO A 754 32.79 -3.49 -11.95
CA PRO A 754 32.41 -2.94 -13.24
C PRO A 754 31.22 -1.97 -13.07
N ASP A 755 31.30 -0.87 -13.82
CA ASP A 755 30.24 0.12 -13.97
C ASP A 755 28.88 -0.53 -14.30
N TYR A 756 27.86 -0.07 -13.57
CA TYR A 756 26.45 -0.44 -13.68
C TYR A 756 25.90 -0.09 -15.08
N THR A 757 26.17 -0.94 -16.06
CA THR A 757 25.54 -0.86 -17.38
C THR A 757 24.21 -1.59 -17.30
N LEU A 758 23.15 -0.81 -17.10
CA LEU A 758 21.76 -1.20 -17.36
C LEU A 758 21.68 -1.74 -18.81
N ALA A 759 21.78 -3.06 -18.96
CA ALA A 759 21.33 -3.74 -20.17
C ALA A 759 19.83 -3.41 -20.35
N LEU A 760 19.45 -3.06 -21.57
CA LEU A 760 18.05 -2.86 -21.99
C LEU A 760 17.24 -4.16 -21.75
N ARG A 761 16.76 -4.36 -20.52
CA ARG A 761 15.76 -5.36 -20.17
C ARG A 761 14.39 -4.73 -20.44
N ARG A 762 13.59 -5.31 -21.34
CA ARG A 762 12.21 -4.87 -21.58
C ARG A 762 11.44 -4.94 -20.26
N ALA A 763 10.80 -3.85 -19.87
CA ALA A 763 9.88 -3.86 -18.73
C ALA A 763 8.63 -4.67 -19.11
N PRO A 764 7.91 -5.29 -18.15
CA PRO A 764 6.62 -5.92 -18.44
C PRO A 764 5.61 -4.94 -19.06
N ASP A 765 5.76 -3.64 -18.75
CA ASP A 765 5.01 -2.52 -19.33
C ASP A 765 5.24 -2.38 -20.85
N ASP A 766 6.37 -2.90 -21.37
CA ASP A 766 6.80 -2.80 -22.76
C ASP A 766 6.51 -4.07 -23.58
N VAL A 767 5.79 -5.06 -23.05
CA VAL A 767 5.41 -6.27 -23.82
C VAL A 767 4.41 -5.84 -24.91
N PRO A 768 4.80 -5.81 -26.19
CA PRO A 768 3.92 -5.34 -27.24
C PRO A 768 2.82 -6.39 -27.49
N LEU A 769 1.57 -6.01 -27.25
CA LEU A 769 0.44 -6.77 -27.79
C LEU A 769 0.47 -6.63 -29.32
N MET A 770 0.28 -7.75 -30.01
CA MET A 770 0.11 -7.78 -31.46
C MET A 770 -0.94 -6.76 -31.88
N THR A 771 -0.59 -5.87 -32.82
CA THR A 771 -1.55 -4.94 -33.44
C THR A 771 -2.64 -5.74 -34.19
N PRO A 772 -3.84 -5.18 -34.40
CA PRO A 772 -4.99 -5.88 -35.01
C PRO A 772 -4.73 -6.53 -36.38
N ASN A 773 -3.62 -6.19 -37.04
CA ASN A 773 -3.26 -6.67 -38.38
C ASN A 773 -2.62 -8.07 -38.41
N THR A 774 -2.44 -8.76 -37.27
CA THR A 774 -1.76 -10.06 -37.22
C THR A 774 -2.69 -11.24 -36.88
N ILE A 775 -4.01 -11.05 -36.89
CA ILE A 775 -4.98 -12.14 -36.75
C ILE A 775 -5.26 -12.75 -38.13
N THR A 776 -4.45 -13.73 -38.53
CA THR A 776 -4.92 -14.76 -39.45
C THR A 776 -4.75 -16.09 -38.74
N MET A 777 -5.89 -16.73 -38.45
CA MET A 777 -6.11 -18.15 -38.09
C MET A 777 -7.28 -18.23 -37.09
N ILE A 778 -8.51 -18.10 -37.59
CA ILE A 778 -9.71 -18.61 -36.91
C ILE A 778 -10.39 -19.58 -37.89
N PRO A 779 -10.71 -20.83 -37.49
CA PRO A 779 -11.57 -21.70 -38.27
C PRO A 779 -13.00 -21.14 -38.28
N SER A 780 -13.53 -20.90 -39.47
CA SER A 780 -14.87 -20.38 -39.73
C SER A 780 -15.96 -21.35 -39.30
N THR A 781 -16.62 -21.13 -38.16
CA THR A 781 -18.00 -21.57 -37.88
C THR A 781 -18.58 -20.91 -36.62
N VAL A 782 -19.07 -19.66 -36.69
CA VAL A 782 -20.26 -19.18 -35.95
C VAL A 782 -20.84 -17.98 -36.72
N ALA A 783 -22.17 -17.97 -36.86
CA ALA A 783 -22.96 -16.99 -37.62
C ALA A 783 -22.89 -15.56 -37.04
N ALA A 784 -23.14 -14.60 -37.93
CA ALA A 784 -23.07 -13.16 -37.74
C ALA A 784 -23.92 -12.61 -36.58
N MET A 785 -23.33 -11.71 -35.79
CA MET A 785 -24.05 -10.71 -34.98
C MET A 785 -23.76 -9.31 -35.54
N GLN A 786 -24.82 -8.50 -35.67
CA GLN A 786 -24.80 -7.12 -36.15
C GLN A 786 -24.14 -6.17 -35.13
N PRO A 787 -23.51 -5.06 -35.58
CA PRO A 787 -23.00 -4.04 -34.69
C PRO A 787 -24.14 -3.16 -34.13
N LEU A 788 -24.21 -3.04 -32.80
CA LEU A 788 -25.04 -2.05 -32.13
C LEU A 788 -24.35 -0.68 -32.21
N HIS A 789 -25.02 0.28 -32.86
CA HIS A 789 -24.59 1.66 -32.99
C HIS A 789 -24.71 2.46 -31.68
N ALA A 790 -23.80 3.42 -31.52
CA ALA A 790 -23.79 4.43 -30.45
C ALA A 790 -24.96 5.42 -30.58
N PHE A 791 -25.54 5.82 -29.44
CA PHE A 791 -26.62 6.80 -29.37
C PHE A 791 -26.14 8.24 -29.66
N ASN A 792 -26.96 8.93 -30.44
CA ASN A 792 -26.81 10.32 -30.88
C ASN A 792 -26.91 11.35 -29.75
N THR A 793 -26.04 12.35 -29.83
CA THR A 793 -26.17 13.70 -29.29
C THR A 793 -27.28 14.51 -29.98
N TYR A 794 -28.06 15.30 -29.25
CA TYR A 794 -28.88 16.39 -29.81
C TYR A 794 -28.67 17.72 -29.05
N PRO A 795 -28.89 18.88 -29.72
CA PRO A 795 -28.32 20.18 -29.35
C PRO A 795 -29.26 21.09 -28.56
N ALA A 796 -28.67 22.12 -27.96
CA ALA A 796 -29.32 23.22 -27.24
C ALA A 796 -30.13 24.18 -28.14
N PRO A 797 -31.05 24.97 -27.54
CA PRO A 797 -31.25 26.36 -27.95
C PRO A 797 -31.23 27.37 -26.78
N VAL A 798 -30.92 28.61 -27.16
CA VAL A 798 -30.67 29.84 -26.40
C VAL A 798 -31.98 30.52 -25.92
N GLY A 799 -31.99 31.17 -24.74
CA GLY A 799 -32.94 32.27 -24.45
C GLY A 799 -33.27 32.65 -22.99
N HIS A 800 -32.44 33.50 -22.38
CA HIS A 800 -32.73 34.68 -21.51
C HIS A 800 -33.57 34.65 -20.20
N ASN A 801 -32.89 35.15 -19.15
CA ASN A 801 -33.27 36.09 -18.07
C ASN A 801 -34.09 35.69 -16.81
N ASN A 802 -33.44 36.02 -15.68
CA ASN A 802 -33.91 36.65 -14.44
C ASN A 802 -34.08 35.82 -13.14
N THR A 803 -33.37 36.34 -12.11
CA THR A 803 -33.66 36.43 -10.66
C THR A 803 -33.41 35.23 -9.71
N LEU A 804 -32.45 35.44 -8.80
CA LEU A 804 -32.22 34.86 -7.45
C LEU A 804 -33.36 35.22 -6.46
N PRO A 805 -33.41 34.75 -5.18
CA PRO A 805 -32.81 33.56 -4.49
C PRO A 805 -33.76 32.79 -3.50
N HIS A 806 -33.23 31.75 -2.81
CA HIS A 806 -33.59 31.17 -1.48
C HIS A 806 -34.48 29.87 -1.40
N PRO A 807 -34.54 29.12 -0.26
CA PRO A 807 -33.67 27.98 0.12
C PRO A 807 -34.49 26.76 0.68
N HIS A 808 -33.83 25.86 1.45
CA HIS A 808 -34.34 24.71 2.27
C HIS A 808 -34.01 23.32 1.69
N SER A 809 -33.14 22.51 2.32
CA SER A 809 -33.22 21.80 3.62
C SER A 809 -34.12 20.55 3.57
N THR A 810 -33.54 19.36 3.72
CA THR A 810 -33.74 18.46 4.88
C THR A 810 -33.14 17.05 4.65
N THR A 811 -32.29 16.64 5.60
CA THR A 811 -32.17 15.30 6.23
C THR A 811 -32.78 14.08 5.53
N ARG A 812 -31.99 13.02 5.38
CA ARG A 812 -32.52 11.65 5.49
C ARG A 812 -31.57 10.72 6.26
N VAL A 813 -32.27 9.92 7.07
CA VAL A 813 -31.88 8.89 8.04
C VAL A 813 -31.17 7.72 7.38
#